data_AF-A0A6A0IIB1-F1
#
_entry.id   AF-A0A6A0IIB1-F1
#
_cell.length_a   1.000
_cell.length_b   1.000
_cell.length_c   1.000
_cell.angle_alpha   90.00
_cell.angle_beta   90.00
_cell.angle_gamma   90.00
#
_symmetry.space_group_name_H-M   'P 1'
#
loop_
_entity.id
_entity.type
_entity.pdbx_description
1 polymer ?
#
loop_
_entity_poly.entity_id
_entity_poly.type
_entity_poly.pdbx_seq_one_letter_code
_entity_poly.pdbx_strand_id
1 'polypeptide(L)'
;MSKKRASRLPDPDDVLAGRVRVRADELFALVHDVNPTGEESPRERERYALKSRLQGLLLTRFGDEVEIVPDPSNPDLFSLRHRSGLRDACHALVSQLPVEARALVRRRLDAGEGGADGAGPEATGPSAGRSAPPAGGRTAAGERDPDEPAAIEARGLAALEEYDYEEAQRLLTAAVERGASPAAARALLELLVDVLADDAAALGLEGSLAPASHADPAVRGFLALAAARSGDVDRAVRLVRGLDGPLPARVHAALARVALDAGDLGRAAAHLSAAREADPTLPEAADLAARLERARRDERKPAEEALLALHASGDLEAAESAARAFLARWPDGATACRVLREIEEGRRRERASALAHDGSAALERGDSAEAARLLALALAADPDLPGGPALLDRARRAAAEETGERAVRRVVEALASGPALEALSEYAEQPAPLRARVRSGSASPELALVEEVLAASPAEKPRAAAEAALALAAAERALRRGDAAAALPFLEGQSRAFGRLPRAHALESEARTALAAARAAAARASLDPVREALDRDDLDVASALLGEVRRSDLDAEGRAHLSTLADRLREARQTRQDALDSATRESARRALRLAVSDEPGPADELADLARDFDLTRTRPWLSADGRRLVLAEAAAGWLFVRVLDVERQEVVRRVSLRPPHPLGTFETGLVEGDRLRVVGEELGLVDLDLETNEVVRAVSLAGARPPSSVVEETLPLPSSDLLWLEVTSGPNREPCSYLVDTGSGRARSKLPFDPSPSVVFREAASFLVTADERRARLLTLDGLPAAGDPPALPFHLEAASPDPAGPGILLAGRAERVTGTDEDAPAPLRVLELRPGPTSGFGRHVDLPGSEGELDVGLATSRSEALAFALCPARTESRVYAIGPGLDLSAPARTPEETVLFVDAGSRHVVAGCWWGERFAAVPLEKETRWPEWKGSLRARDPLPRGTLLGESYLCETRSRIANAHSLALYTEIHDLAGERLEERVAEMMARASTGDQHEALLGALERMGPRYALRERVEADLVARFPLHPLAVLTALRRHASETRWERLRDDARALRRGRHAHVPPHVLHLEALALARLGELEDALALVEEIRRRRDEGACRVDALRTVLKECLAKKRSPSPLGRLVDAVRKAIAAHAAGEWQVVAVLLDRALVRASGIYQAQALLAAARLRTAADTPRALFRKRLALARLLEIHGERPLQRRDLPRLPGALDDAAVEAIAARAREVLERMDEAGEAPSPA
;
A
#
# COMPACT_ATOMS: atom_id res chain seq x y z
N MET A 1 -12.01 -40.18 2.39
CA MET A 1 -10.81 -40.27 1.54
C MET A 1 -9.58 -40.40 2.42
N SER A 2 -8.70 -41.36 2.12
CA SER A 2 -7.51 -41.69 2.93
C SER A 2 -6.52 -40.53 2.92
N LYS A 3 -6.09 -40.05 4.11
CA LYS A 3 -5.01 -39.07 4.27
C LYS A 3 -3.75 -39.65 3.59
N LYS A 4 -3.40 -39.16 2.40
CA LYS A 4 -2.10 -39.44 1.79
C LYS A 4 -1.02 -38.89 2.73
N ARG A 5 -0.35 -39.77 3.47
CA ARG A 5 0.89 -39.44 4.19
C ARG A 5 1.85 -38.83 3.17
N ALA A 6 2.29 -37.60 3.40
CA ALA A 6 3.43 -37.05 2.67
C ALA A 6 4.60 -38.03 2.85
N SER A 7 5.13 -38.55 1.75
CA SER A 7 6.31 -39.40 1.77
C SER A 7 7.46 -38.55 2.31
N ARG A 8 7.94 -38.89 3.50
CA ARG A 8 9.14 -38.29 4.09
C ARG A 8 10.28 -38.48 3.10
N LEU A 9 10.93 -37.40 2.68
CA LEU A 9 12.10 -37.49 1.79
C LEU A 9 13.21 -38.29 2.50
N PRO A 10 14.00 -39.08 1.75
CA PRO A 10 15.11 -39.83 2.31
C PRO A 10 16.23 -38.91 2.79
N ASP A 11 17.02 -39.37 3.75
CA ASP A 11 18.14 -38.61 4.30
C ASP A 11 19.19 -38.30 3.21
N PRO A 12 19.65 -37.04 3.06
CA PRO A 12 20.65 -36.65 2.06
C PRO A 12 21.93 -37.48 2.07
N ASP A 13 22.43 -37.85 3.25
CA ASP A 13 23.67 -38.61 3.37
C ASP A 13 23.48 -40.08 2.98
N ASP A 14 22.28 -40.64 3.20
CA ASP A 14 21.92 -41.98 2.71
C ASP A 14 21.81 -42.03 1.19
N VAL A 15 21.30 -40.96 0.57
CA VAL A 15 21.21 -40.84 -0.89
C VAL A 15 22.60 -40.66 -1.50
N LEU A 16 23.45 -39.80 -0.92
CA LEU A 16 24.82 -39.57 -1.38
C LEU A 16 25.71 -40.80 -1.18
N ALA A 17 25.51 -41.57 -0.11
CA ALA A 17 26.21 -42.83 0.13
C ALA A 17 25.68 -44.00 -0.73
N GLY A 18 24.64 -43.77 -1.54
CA GLY A 18 24.01 -44.80 -2.37
C GLY A 18 23.26 -45.89 -1.59
N ARG A 19 22.98 -45.66 -0.29
CA ARG A 19 22.22 -46.57 0.58
C ARG A 19 20.73 -46.60 0.23
N VAL A 20 20.22 -45.49 -0.30
CA VAL A 20 18.84 -45.36 -0.78
C VAL A 20 18.84 -45.04 -2.28
N ARG A 21 18.05 -45.77 -3.06
CA ARG A 21 17.78 -45.43 -4.46
C ARG A 21 16.63 -44.44 -4.51
N VAL A 22 16.88 -43.28 -5.09
CA VAL A 22 15.89 -42.22 -5.34
C VAL A 22 15.61 -42.09 -6.82
N ARG A 23 14.44 -41.55 -7.16
CA ARG A 23 14.11 -41.07 -8.52
C ARG A 23 14.59 -39.64 -8.72
N ALA A 24 14.62 -39.17 -9.98
CA ALA A 24 15.02 -37.81 -10.30
C ALA A 24 14.15 -36.78 -9.54
N ASP A 25 12.82 -36.93 -9.55
CA ASP A 25 11.87 -36.03 -8.90
C ASP A 25 12.03 -35.95 -7.37
N GLU A 26 12.38 -37.06 -6.72
CA GLU A 26 12.71 -37.11 -5.30
C GLU A 26 14.03 -36.40 -5.00
N LEU A 27 15.03 -36.54 -5.89
CA LEU A 27 16.32 -35.86 -5.75
C LEU A 27 16.20 -34.34 -6.00
N PHE A 28 15.34 -33.91 -6.93
CA PHE A 28 14.97 -32.50 -7.11
C PHE A 28 14.34 -31.91 -5.84
N ALA A 29 13.41 -32.63 -5.22
CA ALA A 29 12.78 -32.19 -3.97
C ALA A 29 13.79 -32.12 -2.81
N LEU A 30 14.73 -33.07 -2.75
CA LEU A 30 15.79 -33.10 -1.75
C LEU A 30 16.80 -31.95 -1.91
N VAL A 31 17.14 -31.58 -3.15
CA VAL A 31 17.99 -30.40 -3.44
C VAL A 31 17.30 -29.10 -2.99
N HIS A 32 15.99 -29.00 -3.14
CA HIS A 32 15.20 -27.86 -2.64
C HIS A 32 15.14 -27.80 -1.11
N ASP A 33 14.93 -28.94 -0.45
CA ASP A 33 14.86 -29.01 1.01
C ASP A 33 16.18 -28.59 1.69
N VAL A 34 17.31 -28.84 1.02
CA VAL A 34 18.66 -28.47 1.48
C VAL A 34 19.06 -27.05 1.04
N ASN A 35 18.18 -26.30 0.37
CA ASN A 35 18.51 -24.97 -0.14
C ASN A 35 18.83 -24.01 1.02
N PRO A 36 20.01 -23.37 1.04
CA PRO A 36 20.42 -22.47 2.10
C PRO A 36 19.54 -21.20 2.17
N THR A 37 19.47 -20.62 3.36
CA THR A 37 18.63 -19.47 3.76
C THR A 37 19.26 -18.11 3.45
N GLY A 38 20.55 -18.08 3.07
CA GLY A 38 21.32 -16.87 2.76
C GLY A 38 22.17 -16.33 3.92
N GLU A 39 22.28 -17.01 5.06
CA GLU A 39 23.06 -16.52 6.21
C GLU A 39 24.54 -16.96 6.15
N GLU A 40 25.48 -16.12 6.57
CA GLU A 40 26.90 -16.50 6.60
C GLU A 40 27.28 -17.32 7.85
N SER A 41 26.65 -18.49 8.04
CA SER A 41 26.97 -19.39 9.16
C SER A 41 27.81 -20.62 8.73
N PRO A 42 28.60 -21.24 9.63
CA PRO A 42 29.29 -22.50 9.33
C PRO A 42 28.32 -23.61 8.88
N ARG A 43 27.13 -23.67 9.49
CA ARG A 43 26.06 -24.61 9.15
C ARG A 43 25.49 -24.34 7.74
N GLU A 44 25.48 -23.08 7.31
CA GLU A 44 25.14 -22.69 5.95
C GLU A 44 26.13 -23.23 4.93
N ARG A 45 27.44 -23.11 5.22
CA ARG A 45 28.50 -23.61 4.33
C ARG A 45 28.40 -25.13 4.15
N GLU A 46 28.04 -25.84 5.22
CA GLU A 46 27.75 -27.28 5.16
C GLU A 46 26.53 -27.58 4.28
N ARG A 47 25.47 -26.76 4.35
CA ARG A 47 24.29 -26.87 3.46
C ARG A 47 24.63 -26.58 2.01
N TYR A 48 25.43 -25.54 1.72
CA TYR A 48 25.93 -25.26 0.37
C TYR A 48 26.74 -26.43 -0.19
N ALA A 49 27.63 -27.02 0.63
CA ALA A 49 28.42 -28.19 0.23
C ALA A 49 27.55 -29.44 0.03
N LEU A 50 26.52 -29.64 0.85
CA LEU A 50 25.56 -30.74 0.72
C LEU A 50 24.70 -30.59 -0.55
N LYS A 51 24.15 -29.39 -0.78
CA LYS A 51 23.40 -29.04 -1.99
C LYS A 51 24.24 -29.28 -3.25
N SER A 52 25.48 -28.80 -3.28
CA SER A 52 26.37 -29.01 -4.43
C SER A 52 26.63 -30.50 -4.72
N ARG A 53 26.84 -31.31 -3.67
CA ARG A 53 27.01 -32.76 -3.82
C ARG A 53 25.76 -33.44 -4.38
N LEU A 54 24.57 -33.06 -3.92
CA LEU A 54 23.29 -33.57 -4.44
C LEU A 54 23.03 -33.14 -5.87
N GLN A 55 23.34 -31.89 -6.24
CA GLN A 55 23.26 -31.39 -7.62
C GLN A 55 24.26 -32.12 -8.53
N GLY A 56 25.46 -32.41 -8.03
CA GLY A 56 26.43 -33.26 -8.71
C GLY A 56 25.90 -34.66 -8.97
N LEU A 57 25.28 -35.29 -7.96
CA LEU A 57 24.64 -36.60 -8.10
C LEU A 57 23.46 -36.57 -9.09
N LEU A 58 22.68 -35.49 -9.09
CA LEU A 58 21.57 -35.30 -10.02
C LEU A 58 22.06 -35.26 -11.48
N LEU A 59 23.13 -34.50 -11.72
CA LEU A 59 23.75 -34.37 -13.03
C LEU A 59 24.41 -35.67 -13.52
N THR A 60 25.13 -36.37 -12.65
CA THR A 60 25.85 -37.60 -13.04
C THR A 60 24.93 -38.80 -13.21
N ARG A 61 23.87 -38.90 -12.40
CA ARG A 61 22.96 -40.06 -12.40
C ARG A 61 21.72 -39.88 -13.29
N PHE A 62 21.23 -38.65 -13.43
CA PHE A 62 19.98 -38.34 -14.15
C PHE A 62 20.20 -37.28 -15.23
N GLY A 63 21.43 -37.13 -15.74
CA GLY A 63 21.77 -36.09 -16.72
C GLY A 63 20.86 -36.07 -17.95
N ASP A 64 20.29 -37.18 -18.38
CA ASP A 64 19.39 -37.24 -19.54
C ASP A 64 17.97 -36.72 -19.24
N GLU A 65 17.59 -36.65 -17.96
CA GLU A 65 16.31 -36.10 -17.48
C GLU A 65 16.42 -34.62 -17.06
N VAL A 66 17.65 -34.08 -17.07
CA VAL A 66 17.98 -32.74 -16.60
C VAL A 66 18.40 -31.85 -17.77
N GLU A 67 17.74 -30.71 -17.88
CA GLU A 67 18.07 -29.59 -18.75
C GLU A 67 18.95 -28.60 -18.00
N ILE A 68 19.99 -28.07 -18.65
CA ILE A 68 20.90 -27.07 -18.11
C ILE A 68 20.64 -25.77 -18.85
N VAL A 69 20.12 -24.77 -18.15
CA VAL A 69 19.82 -23.46 -18.75
C VAL A 69 20.79 -22.42 -18.18
N PRO A 70 21.69 -21.85 -18.99
CA PRO A 70 22.65 -20.84 -18.52
C PRO A 70 21.94 -19.56 -18.09
N ASP A 71 22.46 -18.90 -17.06
CA ASP A 71 21.99 -17.58 -16.66
C ASP A 71 22.56 -16.50 -17.61
N PRO A 72 21.73 -15.62 -18.18
CA PRO A 72 22.18 -14.62 -19.16
C PRO A 72 23.08 -13.53 -18.56
N SER A 73 23.12 -13.38 -17.23
CA SER A 73 23.89 -12.37 -16.52
C SER A 73 25.17 -12.91 -15.87
N ASN A 74 25.31 -14.23 -15.74
CA ASN A 74 26.49 -14.87 -15.15
C ASN A 74 26.82 -16.19 -15.86
N PRO A 75 27.91 -16.26 -16.65
CA PRO A 75 28.26 -17.46 -17.44
C PRO A 75 28.66 -18.66 -16.57
N ASP A 76 29.00 -18.45 -15.29
CA ASP A 76 29.29 -19.52 -14.34
C ASP A 76 28.04 -20.01 -13.59
N LEU A 77 26.88 -19.37 -13.78
CA LEU A 77 25.62 -19.73 -13.14
C LEU A 77 24.69 -20.38 -14.16
N PHE A 78 24.07 -21.50 -13.78
CA PHE A 78 23.04 -22.16 -14.59
C PHE A 78 21.93 -22.69 -13.69
N SER A 79 20.74 -22.86 -14.25
CA SER A 79 19.62 -23.54 -13.61
C SER A 79 19.54 -24.98 -14.10
N LEU A 80 19.24 -25.90 -13.17
CA LEU A 80 18.95 -27.30 -13.48
C LEU A 80 17.45 -27.47 -13.56
N ARG A 81 16.90 -27.85 -14.70
CA ARG A 81 15.46 -28.05 -14.86
C ARG A 81 15.16 -29.50 -15.18
N HIS A 82 14.06 -30.01 -14.67
CA HIS A 82 13.60 -31.32 -15.10
C HIS A 82 13.03 -31.17 -16.52
N ARG A 83 13.44 -32.02 -17.47
CA ARG A 83 13.02 -31.91 -18.89
C ARG A 83 11.50 -31.97 -19.10
N SER A 84 10.74 -32.50 -18.13
CA SER A 84 9.28 -32.47 -18.19
C SER A 84 8.66 -31.09 -17.91
N GLY A 85 9.46 -30.06 -17.61
CA GLY A 85 9.02 -28.68 -17.37
C GLY A 85 8.25 -28.45 -16.06
N LEU A 86 8.07 -29.48 -15.23
CA LEU A 86 7.21 -29.43 -14.05
C LEU A 86 7.92 -28.93 -12.77
N ARG A 87 9.27 -28.91 -12.74
CA ARG A 87 10.08 -28.51 -11.57
C ARG A 87 11.44 -27.95 -11.99
N ASP A 88 11.84 -26.84 -11.37
CA ASP A 88 13.19 -26.25 -11.44
C ASP A 88 13.99 -26.72 -10.20
N ALA A 89 15.22 -27.22 -10.33
CA ALA A 89 16.09 -27.79 -9.27
C ALA A 89 17.08 -26.78 -8.67
N CYS A 90 16.82 -25.48 -8.83
CA CYS A 90 17.65 -24.39 -8.32
C CYS A 90 18.85 -24.06 -9.22
N HIS A 91 19.40 -22.87 -8.99
CA HIS A 91 20.64 -22.40 -9.59
C HIS A 91 21.87 -23.09 -8.95
N ALA A 92 22.89 -23.34 -9.76
CA ALA A 92 24.18 -23.87 -9.34
C ALA A 92 25.33 -23.13 -10.07
N LEU A 93 26.46 -22.97 -9.37
CA LEU A 93 27.68 -22.43 -9.95
C LEU A 93 28.56 -23.57 -10.50
N VAL A 94 29.06 -23.42 -11.73
CA VAL A 94 29.92 -24.42 -12.40
C VAL A 94 31.14 -24.75 -11.53
N SER A 95 31.72 -23.75 -10.88
CA SER A 95 32.91 -23.90 -10.03
C SER A 95 32.67 -24.72 -8.77
N GLN A 96 31.45 -24.73 -8.24
CA GLN A 96 31.10 -25.39 -6.98
C GLN A 96 30.74 -26.87 -7.13
N LEU A 97 30.46 -27.33 -8.35
CA LEU A 97 30.12 -28.73 -8.62
C LEU A 97 31.32 -29.68 -8.44
N PRO A 98 31.07 -30.96 -8.10
CA PRO A 98 32.07 -32.02 -8.21
C PRO A 98 32.69 -32.10 -9.61
N VAL A 99 33.95 -32.51 -9.70
CA VAL A 99 34.77 -32.46 -10.94
C VAL A 99 34.07 -33.09 -12.15
N GLU A 100 33.44 -34.25 -11.97
CA GLU A 100 32.75 -34.99 -13.04
C GLU A 100 31.49 -34.25 -13.53
N ALA A 101 30.66 -33.77 -12.61
CA ALA A 101 29.47 -32.98 -12.92
C ALA A 101 29.84 -31.65 -13.60
N ARG A 102 30.91 -31.00 -13.14
CA ARG A 102 31.45 -29.77 -13.74
C ARG A 102 31.92 -30.00 -15.18
N ALA A 103 32.62 -31.10 -15.46
CA ALA A 103 33.05 -31.45 -16.81
C ALA A 103 31.86 -31.74 -17.75
N LEU A 104 30.81 -32.39 -17.23
CA LEU A 104 29.58 -32.65 -17.96
C LEU A 104 28.82 -31.35 -18.30
N VAL A 105 28.66 -30.46 -17.32
CA VAL A 105 28.00 -29.16 -17.52
C VAL A 105 28.74 -28.30 -18.53
N ARG A 106 30.07 -28.17 -18.42
CA ARG A 106 30.88 -27.42 -19.39
C ARG A 106 30.72 -27.96 -20.80
N ARG A 107 30.80 -29.29 -20.96
CA ARG A 107 30.62 -29.93 -22.27
C ARG A 107 29.25 -29.61 -22.89
N ARG A 108 28.17 -29.57 -22.09
CA ARG A 108 26.82 -29.27 -22.59
C ARG A 108 26.61 -27.79 -22.89
N LEU A 109 27.18 -26.90 -22.08
CA LEU A 109 27.18 -25.45 -22.34
C LEU A 109 27.98 -25.13 -23.61
N ASP A 110 29.16 -25.74 -23.79
CA ASP A 110 30.00 -25.58 -24.98
C ASP A 110 29.32 -26.14 -26.24
N ALA A 111 28.51 -27.20 -26.10
CA ALA A 111 27.74 -27.80 -27.19
C ALA A 111 26.47 -27.00 -27.57
N GLY A 112 26.12 -25.95 -26.82
CA GLY A 112 24.96 -25.12 -27.11
C GLY A 112 23.60 -25.78 -26.83
N GLU A 113 23.54 -26.84 -26.02
CA GLU A 113 22.32 -27.64 -25.77
C GLU A 113 21.22 -26.92 -24.93
N GLY A 114 21.21 -25.58 -24.85
CA GLY A 114 20.23 -24.80 -24.09
C GLY A 114 19.62 -23.60 -24.84
N GLY A 115 19.85 -23.49 -26.16
CA GLY A 115 19.28 -22.42 -26.98
C GLY A 115 17.89 -22.77 -27.50
N ALA A 116 16.88 -22.01 -27.09
CA ALA A 116 15.59 -21.96 -27.77
C ALA A 116 15.80 -21.48 -29.21
N ASP A 117 15.56 -22.35 -30.19
CA ASP A 117 14.51 -22.14 -31.20
C ASP A 117 14.49 -23.23 -32.28
N GLY A 118 13.30 -23.77 -32.51
CA GLY A 118 12.95 -24.36 -33.78
C GLY A 118 12.81 -23.26 -34.82
N ALA A 119 13.79 -23.15 -35.71
CA ALA A 119 13.64 -22.54 -37.03
C ALA A 119 14.43 -23.40 -38.02
N GLY A 120 13.71 -23.91 -39.03
CA GLY A 120 14.20 -24.93 -39.96
C GLY A 120 15.39 -24.48 -40.82
N PRO A 121 16.10 -25.43 -41.45
CA PRO A 121 17.21 -25.11 -42.34
C PRO A 121 16.66 -24.72 -43.71
N GLU A 122 16.69 -23.43 -44.03
CA GLU A 122 16.57 -22.99 -45.42
C GLU A 122 17.88 -23.25 -46.15
N ALA A 123 17.80 -24.20 -47.08
CA ALA A 123 18.83 -24.50 -48.05
C ALA A 123 19.04 -23.30 -48.99
N THR A 124 20.29 -22.85 -49.11
CA THR A 124 20.75 -22.17 -50.33
C THR A 124 22.02 -22.83 -50.81
N GLY A 125 21.87 -23.57 -51.90
CA GLY A 125 22.96 -24.17 -52.66
C GLY A 125 23.78 -23.13 -53.45
N PRO A 126 24.84 -23.59 -54.13
CA PRO A 126 25.87 -22.76 -54.73
C PRO A 126 25.40 -22.21 -56.08
N SER A 127 25.48 -20.89 -56.27
CA SER A 127 25.30 -20.27 -57.59
C SER A 127 26.65 -19.85 -58.16
N ALA A 128 27.16 -20.70 -59.05
CA ALA A 128 28.12 -20.32 -60.06
C ALA A 128 27.40 -19.47 -61.12
N GLY A 129 27.81 -18.21 -61.24
CA GLY A 129 27.33 -17.29 -62.28
C GLY A 129 28.49 -16.54 -62.91
N ARG A 130 29.09 -17.15 -63.94
CA ARG A 130 29.99 -16.47 -64.89
C ARG A 130 29.27 -15.28 -65.50
N SER A 131 29.92 -14.12 -65.53
CA SER A 131 29.76 -13.12 -66.58
C SER A 131 31.05 -12.32 -66.73
N ALA A 132 31.43 -12.13 -67.99
CA ALA A 132 32.72 -11.70 -68.50
C ALA A 132 33.13 -10.26 -68.09
N PRO A 133 34.43 -9.92 -68.16
CA PRO A 133 34.93 -8.58 -67.91
C PRO A 133 34.70 -7.67 -69.14
N PRO A 134 34.39 -6.37 -68.98
CA PRO A 134 34.57 -5.42 -70.06
C PRO A 134 36.04 -5.05 -70.16
N ALA A 135 36.56 -5.20 -71.39
CA ALA A 135 37.83 -4.66 -71.81
C ALA A 135 37.80 -3.13 -71.85
N GLY A 136 38.94 -2.51 -71.56
CA GLY A 136 39.33 -1.22 -72.16
C GLY A 136 39.18 0.01 -71.26
N GLY A 137 40.24 0.28 -70.50
CA GLY A 137 40.43 1.54 -69.79
C GLY A 137 41.89 1.75 -69.39
N ARG A 138 42.79 1.77 -70.38
CA ARG A 138 44.19 2.18 -70.20
C ARG A 138 44.23 3.66 -69.80
N THR A 139 44.68 3.95 -68.58
CA THR A 139 45.36 5.22 -68.26
C THR A 139 46.53 4.95 -67.32
N ALA A 140 47.73 5.08 -67.89
CA ALA A 140 49.04 5.30 -67.28
C ALA A 140 49.21 5.00 -65.77
N ALA A 141 49.72 3.81 -65.47
CA ALA A 141 50.58 3.63 -64.30
C ALA A 141 51.94 4.28 -64.63
N GLY A 142 52.19 5.46 -64.05
CA GLY A 142 53.57 5.90 -63.86
C GLY A 142 54.22 4.97 -62.84
N GLU A 143 55.45 4.53 -63.12
CA GLU A 143 56.33 3.92 -62.12
C GLU A 143 56.34 4.83 -60.88
N ARG A 144 55.68 4.40 -59.80
CA ARG A 144 55.80 5.09 -58.51
C ARG A 144 57.18 4.84 -57.97
N ASP A 145 57.81 5.91 -57.52
CA ASP A 145 59.14 5.88 -56.93
C ASP A 145 59.14 4.85 -55.78
N PRO A 146 60.02 3.83 -55.79
CA PRO A 146 60.12 2.85 -54.70
C PRO A 146 60.43 3.49 -53.33
N ASP A 147 60.80 4.78 -53.29
CA ASP A 147 61.01 5.57 -52.08
C ASP A 147 59.79 6.42 -51.64
N GLU A 148 58.61 6.31 -52.28
CA GLU A 148 57.40 6.99 -51.82
C GLU A 148 56.91 6.45 -50.46
N PRO A 149 56.54 7.31 -49.48
CA PRO A 149 56.15 6.88 -48.13
C PRO A 149 55.02 5.84 -48.10
N ALA A 150 54.06 5.93 -49.01
CA ALA A 150 52.95 4.98 -49.12
C ALA A 150 53.38 3.59 -49.62
N ALA A 151 54.42 3.51 -50.46
CA ALA A 151 54.98 2.24 -50.93
C ALA A 151 55.79 1.54 -49.83
N ILE A 152 56.53 2.33 -49.02
CA ILE A 152 57.25 1.83 -47.84
C ILE A 152 56.25 1.33 -46.78
N GLU A 153 55.17 2.09 -46.52
CA GLU A 153 54.08 1.70 -45.62
C GLU A 153 53.45 0.36 -46.02
N ALA A 154 53.06 0.21 -47.29
CA ALA A 154 52.44 -1.03 -47.78
C ALA A 154 53.35 -2.25 -47.62
N ARG A 155 54.67 -2.09 -47.87
CA ARG A 155 55.64 -3.17 -47.65
C ARG A 155 55.84 -3.48 -46.17
N GLY A 156 55.84 -2.47 -45.30
CA GLY A 156 55.94 -2.66 -43.86
C GLY A 156 54.73 -3.39 -43.27
N LEU A 157 53.52 -3.08 -43.75
CA LEU A 157 52.30 -3.81 -43.38
C LEU A 157 52.32 -5.25 -43.90
N ALA A 158 52.78 -5.49 -45.13
CA ALA A 158 52.93 -6.83 -45.67
C ALA A 158 53.95 -7.67 -44.87
N ALA A 159 55.09 -7.08 -44.50
CA ALA A 159 56.08 -7.74 -43.64
C ALA A 159 55.49 -8.10 -42.26
N LEU A 160 54.62 -7.24 -41.71
CA LEU A 160 53.91 -7.51 -40.45
C LEU A 160 52.94 -8.70 -40.59
N GLU A 161 52.22 -8.80 -41.72
CA GLU A 161 51.36 -9.94 -42.05
C GLU A 161 52.15 -11.25 -42.25
N GLU A 162 53.37 -11.15 -42.76
CA GLU A 162 54.31 -12.27 -42.92
C GLU A 162 55.08 -12.62 -41.63
N TYR A 163 54.82 -11.89 -40.53
CA TYR A 163 55.51 -12.01 -39.24
C TYR A 163 57.02 -11.72 -39.30
N ASP A 164 57.49 -11.01 -40.33
CA ASP A 164 58.86 -10.48 -40.41
C ASP A 164 58.94 -9.16 -39.64
N TYR A 165 59.01 -9.27 -38.32
CA TYR A 165 58.95 -8.13 -37.42
C TYR A 165 60.15 -7.18 -37.54
N GLU A 166 61.34 -7.69 -37.89
CA GLU A 166 62.53 -6.85 -38.08
C GLU A 166 62.36 -5.98 -39.33
N GLU A 167 61.93 -6.58 -40.44
CA GLU A 167 61.69 -5.85 -41.68
C GLU A 167 60.48 -4.93 -41.56
N ALA A 168 59.40 -5.37 -40.90
CA ALA A 168 58.22 -4.55 -40.60
C ALA A 168 58.58 -3.34 -39.74
N GLN A 169 59.35 -3.52 -38.66
CA GLN A 169 59.81 -2.43 -37.79
C GLN A 169 60.67 -1.44 -38.59
N ARG A 170 61.63 -1.94 -39.39
CA ARG A 170 62.51 -1.10 -40.21
C ARG A 170 61.73 -0.28 -41.24
N LEU A 171 60.82 -0.92 -41.99
CA LEU A 171 60.02 -0.29 -43.04
C LEU A 171 58.99 0.69 -42.45
N LEU A 172 58.25 0.31 -41.41
CA LEU A 172 57.24 1.17 -40.80
C LEU A 172 57.88 2.37 -40.06
N THR A 173 59.05 2.20 -39.45
CA THR A 173 59.82 3.33 -38.87
C THR A 173 60.24 4.30 -39.97
N ALA A 174 60.81 3.78 -41.06
CA ALA A 174 61.20 4.59 -42.22
C ALA A 174 60.01 5.31 -42.87
N ALA A 175 58.81 4.73 -42.82
CA ALA A 175 57.57 5.35 -43.28
C ALA A 175 57.13 6.48 -42.33
N VAL A 176 57.10 6.24 -41.02
CA VAL A 176 56.73 7.25 -40.00
C VAL A 176 57.64 8.46 -40.06
N GLU A 177 58.96 8.27 -40.16
CA GLU A 177 59.94 9.36 -40.29
C GLU A 177 59.73 10.23 -41.55
N ARG A 178 59.10 9.67 -42.59
CA ARG A 178 58.77 10.35 -43.84
C ARG A 178 57.33 10.90 -43.87
N GLY A 179 56.65 10.92 -42.73
CA GLY A 179 55.29 11.47 -42.61
C GLY A 179 54.18 10.54 -43.10
N ALA A 180 54.33 9.22 -42.90
CA ALA A 180 53.32 8.23 -43.25
C ALA A 180 51.99 8.40 -42.49
N SER A 181 51.00 7.60 -42.91
CA SER A 181 49.63 7.68 -42.42
C SER A 181 49.50 7.30 -40.93
N PRO A 182 48.39 7.67 -40.26
CA PRO A 182 48.06 7.16 -38.93
C PRO A 182 48.02 5.63 -38.85
N ALA A 183 47.72 4.93 -39.95
CA ALA A 183 47.70 3.47 -39.99
C ALA A 183 49.11 2.87 -39.87
N ALA A 184 50.11 3.46 -40.54
CA ALA A 184 51.51 3.06 -40.40
C ALA A 184 52.02 3.26 -38.97
N ALA A 185 51.71 4.43 -38.38
CA ALA A 185 52.08 4.76 -37.00
C ALA A 185 51.42 3.80 -36.00
N ARG A 186 50.13 3.48 -36.20
CA ARG A 186 49.42 2.51 -35.39
C ARG A 186 50.06 1.12 -35.49
N ALA A 187 50.33 0.63 -36.71
CA ALA A 187 50.92 -0.69 -36.91
C ALA A 187 52.32 -0.81 -36.29
N LEU A 188 53.13 0.25 -36.40
CA LEU A 188 54.45 0.30 -35.75
C LEU A 188 54.33 0.30 -34.23
N LEU A 189 53.41 1.09 -33.66
CA LEU A 189 53.21 1.15 -32.22
C LEU A 189 52.61 -0.14 -31.65
N GLU A 190 51.69 -0.78 -32.38
CA GLU A 190 51.16 -2.09 -32.02
C GLU A 190 52.27 -3.15 -32.01
N LEU A 191 53.14 -3.16 -33.04
CA LEU A 191 54.32 -4.01 -33.09
C LEU A 191 55.26 -3.76 -31.89
N LEU A 192 55.61 -2.49 -31.63
CA LEU A 192 56.54 -2.15 -30.56
C LEU A 192 55.98 -2.46 -29.17
N VAL A 193 54.70 -2.16 -28.91
CA VAL A 193 54.10 -2.27 -27.57
C VAL A 193 53.53 -3.66 -27.28
N ASP A 194 52.82 -4.28 -28.23
CA ASP A 194 52.13 -5.54 -27.99
C ASP A 194 52.94 -6.78 -28.40
N VAL A 195 53.80 -6.67 -29.42
CA VAL A 195 54.60 -7.81 -29.91
C VAL A 195 56.01 -7.81 -29.32
N LEU A 196 56.71 -6.69 -29.43
CA LEU A 196 58.13 -6.58 -29.03
C LEU A 196 58.32 -6.12 -27.57
N ALA A 197 57.28 -5.53 -26.96
CA ALA A 197 57.33 -4.91 -25.64
C ALA A 197 58.48 -3.88 -25.47
N ASP A 198 58.84 -3.20 -26.55
CA ASP A 198 59.83 -2.11 -26.57
C ASP A 198 59.14 -0.76 -26.34
N ASP A 199 58.67 -0.57 -25.10
CA ASP A 199 57.96 0.64 -24.69
C ASP A 199 58.84 1.90 -24.83
N ALA A 200 60.17 1.77 -24.73
CA ALA A 200 61.12 2.87 -24.88
C ALA A 200 61.21 3.35 -26.33
N ALA A 201 61.32 2.43 -27.29
CA ALA A 201 61.28 2.78 -28.71
C ALA A 201 59.92 3.39 -29.09
N ALA A 202 58.81 2.83 -28.60
CA ALA A 202 57.47 3.38 -28.84
C ALA A 202 57.34 4.83 -28.35
N LEU A 203 57.82 5.15 -27.15
CA LEU A 203 57.78 6.51 -26.59
C LEU A 203 58.74 7.47 -27.30
N GLY A 204 59.83 6.97 -27.88
CA GLY A 204 60.77 7.74 -28.70
C GLY A 204 60.16 8.21 -30.02
N LEU A 205 59.17 7.49 -30.55
CA LEU A 205 58.49 7.86 -31.79
C LEU A 205 57.59 9.09 -31.65
N GLU A 206 57.13 9.43 -30.44
CA GLU A 206 56.14 10.50 -30.23
C GLU A 206 56.56 11.85 -30.87
N GLY A 207 57.86 12.18 -30.84
CA GLY A 207 58.40 13.41 -31.45
C GLY A 207 58.49 13.38 -32.99
N SER A 208 58.41 12.20 -33.61
CA SER A 208 58.49 11.99 -35.05
C SER A 208 57.13 11.80 -35.73
N LEU A 209 56.06 11.62 -34.95
CA LEU A 209 54.71 11.41 -35.47
C LEU A 209 54.12 12.68 -36.08
N ALA A 210 53.48 12.55 -37.24
CA ALA A 210 52.71 13.62 -37.84
C ALA A 210 51.51 14.03 -36.96
N PRO A 211 51.02 15.29 -37.03
CA PRO A 211 49.88 15.75 -36.23
C PRO A 211 48.61 14.90 -36.40
N ALA A 212 48.38 14.37 -37.60
CA ALA A 212 47.24 13.48 -37.87
C ALA A 212 47.35 12.14 -37.11
N SER A 213 48.56 11.60 -36.97
CA SER A 213 48.81 10.37 -36.20
C SER A 213 48.70 10.62 -34.70
N HIS A 214 49.11 11.81 -34.22
CA HIS A 214 48.89 12.24 -32.83
C HIS A 214 47.40 12.36 -32.46
N ALA A 215 46.56 12.73 -33.41
CA ALA A 215 45.12 12.82 -33.19
C ALA A 215 44.41 11.45 -33.20
N ASP A 216 45.06 10.40 -33.73
CA ASP A 216 44.48 9.07 -33.84
C ASP A 216 44.32 8.41 -32.45
N PRO A 217 43.10 7.96 -32.08
CA PRO A 217 42.84 7.35 -30.77
C PRO A 217 43.65 6.09 -30.48
N ALA A 218 43.94 5.25 -31.48
CA ALA A 218 44.67 4.01 -31.29
C ALA A 218 46.17 4.27 -31.09
N VAL A 219 46.75 5.17 -31.88
CA VAL A 219 48.13 5.66 -31.69
C VAL A 219 48.32 6.23 -30.29
N ARG A 220 47.41 7.12 -29.84
CA ARG A 220 47.41 7.65 -28.47
C ARG A 220 47.27 6.57 -27.42
N GLY A 221 46.42 5.57 -27.65
CA GLY A 221 46.21 4.43 -26.76
C GLY A 221 47.47 3.60 -26.54
N PHE A 222 48.22 3.29 -27.61
CA PHE A 222 49.48 2.55 -27.51
C PHE A 222 50.59 3.36 -26.84
N LEU A 223 50.72 4.66 -27.15
CA LEU A 223 51.66 5.54 -26.43
C LEU A 223 51.31 5.66 -24.95
N ALA A 224 50.01 5.73 -24.61
CA ALA A 224 49.56 5.74 -23.22
C ALA A 224 49.92 4.43 -22.49
N LEU A 225 49.80 3.29 -23.17
CA LEU A 225 50.13 1.98 -22.61
C LEU A 225 51.64 1.83 -22.38
N ALA A 226 52.46 2.25 -23.35
CA ALA A 226 53.92 2.27 -23.22
C ALA A 226 54.37 3.18 -22.07
N ALA A 227 53.77 4.37 -21.95
CA ALA A 227 54.03 5.30 -20.84
C ALA A 227 53.65 4.69 -19.49
N ALA A 228 52.49 4.01 -19.41
CA ALA A 228 52.03 3.37 -18.18
C ALA A 228 52.96 2.23 -17.75
N ARG A 229 53.41 1.38 -18.68
CA ARG A 229 54.37 0.29 -18.39
C ARG A 229 55.75 0.80 -17.99
N SER A 230 56.18 1.92 -18.56
CA SER A 230 57.46 2.56 -18.23
C SER A 230 57.43 3.37 -16.92
N GLY A 231 56.26 3.47 -16.26
CA GLY A 231 56.09 4.24 -15.03
C GLY A 231 55.95 5.75 -15.21
N ASP A 232 55.81 6.25 -16.45
CA ASP A 232 55.53 7.66 -16.74
C ASP A 232 54.02 7.94 -16.61
N VAL A 233 53.57 7.96 -15.34
CA VAL A 233 52.15 8.08 -14.97
C VAL A 233 51.50 9.33 -15.56
N ASP A 234 52.19 10.48 -15.50
CA ASP A 234 51.63 11.75 -15.98
C ASP A 234 51.43 11.73 -17.49
N ARG A 235 52.37 11.15 -18.26
CA ARG A 235 52.22 11.01 -19.71
C ARG A 235 51.10 10.03 -20.07
N ALA A 236 51.01 8.89 -19.39
CA ALA A 236 49.95 7.92 -19.60
C ALA A 236 48.55 8.50 -19.34
N VAL A 237 48.36 9.19 -18.22
CA VAL A 237 47.07 9.81 -17.85
C VAL A 237 46.66 10.91 -18.83
N ARG A 238 47.62 11.73 -19.31
CA ARG A 238 47.33 12.73 -20.35
C ARG A 238 46.88 12.09 -21.66
N LEU A 239 47.58 11.04 -22.11
CA LEU A 239 47.34 10.40 -23.40
C LEU A 239 46.03 9.61 -23.42
N VAL A 240 45.66 8.93 -22.32
CA VAL A 240 44.44 8.10 -22.23
C VAL A 240 43.15 8.92 -22.12
N ARG A 241 43.22 10.20 -21.75
CA ARG A 241 42.03 11.04 -21.53
C ARG A 241 41.19 11.17 -22.80
N GLY A 242 39.90 10.82 -22.70
CA GLY A 242 38.93 10.92 -23.79
C GLY A 242 39.03 9.81 -24.83
N LEU A 243 39.71 8.70 -24.50
CA LEU A 243 39.72 7.48 -25.31
C LEU A 243 38.65 6.51 -24.80
N ASP A 244 38.02 5.80 -25.73
CA ASP A 244 37.03 4.75 -25.45
C ASP A 244 37.54 3.39 -25.99
N GLY A 245 37.04 2.29 -25.41
CA GLY A 245 37.35 0.92 -25.84
C GLY A 245 38.33 0.16 -24.93
N PRO A 246 38.91 -0.96 -25.41
CA PRO A 246 39.68 -1.88 -24.55
C PRO A 246 41.09 -1.39 -24.21
N LEU A 247 41.70 -0.52 -25.03
CA LEU A 247 43.04 0.02 -24.77
C LEU A 247 43.12 0.87 -23.49
N PRO A 248 42.20 1.82 -23.24
CA PRO A 248 42.12 2.54 -21.96
C PRO A 248 42.09 1.63 -20.73
N ALA A 249 41.37 0.50 -20.79
CA ALA A 249 41.30 -0.45 -19.70
C ALA A 249 42.69 -1.07 -19.40
N ARG A 250 43.45 -1.42 -20.45
CA ARG A 250 44.82 -1.94 -20.35
C ARG A 250 45.79 -0.90 -19.79
N VAL A 251 45.67 0.37 -20.21
CA VAL A 251 46.46 1.48 -19.66
C VAL A 251 46.22 1.64 -18.16
N HIS A 252 44.95 1.68 -17.75
CA HIS A 252 44.58 1.80 -16.35
C HIS A 252 44.99 0.57 -15.53
N ALA A 253 44.95 -0.64 -16.07
CA ALA A 253 45.48 -1.82 -15.40
C ALA A 253 47.01 -1.76 -15.20
N ALA A 254 47.77 -1.28 -16.20
CA ALA A 254 49.21 -1.06 -16.07
C ALA A 254 49.53 0.01 -15.00
N LEU A 255 48.79 1.12 -14.98
CA LEU A 255 48.93 2.15 -13.95
C LEU A 255 48.56 1.63 -12.54
N ALA A 256 47.53 0.80 -12.43
CA ALA A 256 47.17 0.16 -11.17
C ALA A 256 48.29 -0.76 -10.67
N ARG A 257 48.96 -1.50 -11.57
CA ARG A 257 50.13 -2.33 -11.23
C ARG A 257 51.31 -1.49 -10.73
N VAL A 258 51.68 -0.44 -11.45
CA VAL A 258 52.76 0.48 -11.03
C VAL A 258 52.46 1.11 -9.67
N ALA A 259 51.22 1.54 -9.44
CA ALA A 259 50.79 2.08 -8.15
C ALA A 259 50.86 1.04 -7.02
N LEU A 260 50.47 -0.22 -7.28
CA LEU A 260 50.61 -1.32 -6.32
C LEU A 260 52.07 -1.60 -5.98
N ASP A 261 52.95 -1.64 -6.98
CA ASP A 261 54.38 -1.90 -6.78
C ASP A 261 55.06 -0.75 -6.00
N ALA A 262 54.56 0.48 -6.13
CA ALA A 262 54.96 1.64 -5.35
C ALA A 262 54.31 1.73 -3.94
N GLY A 263 53.37 0.82 -3.61
CA GLY A 263 52.64 0.83 -2.34
C GLY A 263 51.53 1.89 -2.24
N ASP A 264 51.17 2.57 -3.32
CA ASP A 264 50.07 3.55 -3.36
C ASP A 264 48.73 2.86 -3.62
N LEU A 265 48.14 2.32 -2.56
CA LEU A 265 46.89 1.56 -2.62
C LEU A 265 45.69 2.41 -3.08
N GLY A 266 45.73 3.72 -2.84
CA GLY A 266 44.68 4.66 -3.24
C GLY A 266 44.65 4.85 -4.75
N ARG A 267 45.81 5.15 -5.36
CA ARG A 267 45.93 5.26 -6.82
C ARG A 267 45.70 3.92 -7.52
N ALA A 268 46.19 2.82 -6.94
CA ALA A 268 45.92 1.48 -7.44
C ALA A 268 44.42 1.18 -7.53
N ALA A 269 43.66 1.49 -6.48
CA ALA A 269 42.20 1.30 -6.46
C ALA A 269 41.48 2.17 -7.50
N ALA A 270 41.86 3.45 -7.62
CA ALA A 270 41.26 4.37 -8.59
C ALA A 270 41.48 3.90 -10.04
N HIS A 271 42.71 3.51 -10.38
CA HIS A 271 43.02 3.00 -11.71
C HIS A 271 42.36 1.64 -11.98
N LEU A 272 42.27 0.76 -10.98
CA LEU A 272 41.55 -0.50 -11.13
C LEU A 272 40.04 -0.31 -11.37
N SER A 273 39.41 0.69 -10.73
CA SER A 273 38.02 1.06 -11.00
C SER A 273 37.86 1.55 -12.43
N ALA A 274 38.71 2.48 -12.86
CA ALA A 274 38.69 3.00 -14.24
C ALA A 274 38.92 1.91 -15.29
N ALA A 275 39.78 0.92 -14.99
CA ALA A 275 39.98 -0.24 -15.86
C ALA A 275 38.71 -1.08 -16.02
N ARG A 276 37.98 -1.35 -14.94
CA ARG A 276 36.72 -2.12 -14.95
C ARG A 276 35.57 -1.38 -15.61
N GLU A 277 35.52 -0.06 -15.46
CA GLU A 277 34.53 0.78 -16.12
C GLU A 277 34.74 0.79 -17.64
N ALA A 278 36.01 0.82 -18.08
CA ALA A 278 36.36 0.77 -19.50
C ALA A 278 36.16 -0.62 -20.11
N ASP A 279 36.52 -1.69 -19.40
CA ASP A 279 36.30 -3.09 -19.82
C ASP A 279 36.04 -4.00 -18.61
N PRO A 280 34.77 -4.37 -18.35
CA PRO A 280 34.41 -5.28 -17.26
C PRO A 280 34.99 -6.70 -17.41
N THR A 281 35.38 -7.09 -18.63
CA THR A 281 35.85 -8.45 -18.95
C THR A 281 37.37 -8.60 -18.88
N LEU A 282 38.10 -7.52 -18.57
CA LEU A 282 39.57 -7.50 -18.54
C LEU A 282 40.13 -8.54 -17.53
N PRO A 283 40.80 -9.61 -17.99
CA PRO A 283 41.22 -10.71 -17.10
C PRO A 283 42.22 -10.27 -16.01
N GLU A 284 43.13 -9.33 -16.34
CA GLU A 284 44.13 -8.82 -15.41
C GLU A 284 43.54 -8.04 -14.23
N ALA A 285 42.32 -7.50 -14.37
CA ALA A 285 41.67 -6.75 -13.31
C ALA A 285 41.33 -7.62 -12.08
N ALA A 286 41.10 -8.93 -12.27
CA ALA A 286 40.84 -9.86 -11.17
C ALA A 286 42.10 -10.10 -10.32
N ASP A 287 43.25 -10.32 -10.97
CA ASP A 287 44.53 -10.51 -10.28
C ASP A 287 44.97 -9.23 -9.54
N LEU A 288 44.87 -8.07 -10.21
CA LEU A 288 45.19 -6.78 -9.60
C LEU A 288 44.29 -6.46 -8.40
N ALA A 289 43.01 -6.84 -8.46
CA ALA A 289 42.11 -6.73 -7.31
C ALA A 289 42.55 -7.63 -6.15
N ALA A 290 42.92 -8.89 -6.44
CA ALA A 290 43.38 -9.81 -5.41
C ALA A 290 44.70 -9.34 -4.77
N ARG A 291 45.61 -8.75 -5.56
CA ARG A 291 46.84 -8.12 -5.07
C ARG A 291 46.56 -6.88 -4.22
N LEU A 292 45.67 -5.99 -4.66
CA LEU A 292 45.24 -4.83 -3.89
C LEU A 292 44.62 -5.23 -2.54
N GLU A 293 43.73 -6.24 -2.54
CA GLU A 293 43.12 -6.74 -1.31
C GLU A 293 44.09 -7.47 -0.39
N ARG A 294 45.16 -8.07 -0.94
CA ARG A 294 46.26 -8.59 -0.12
C ARG A 294 47.06 -7.46 0.51
N ALA A 295 47.44 -6.44 -0.26
CA ALA A 295 48.18 -5.30 0.24
C ALA A 295 47.40 -4.51 1.31
N ARG A 296 46.08 -4.30 1.11
CA ARG A 296 45.19 -3.70 2.12
C ARG A 296 45.08 -4.54 3.38
N ARG A 297 45.09 -5.88 3.26
CA ARG A 297 45.14 -6.81 4.40
C ARG A 297 46.44 -6.67 5.18
N ASP A 298 47.55 -6.61 4.47
CA ASP A 298 48.86 -6.50 5.09
C ASP A 298 49.04 -5.14 5.78
N GLU A 299 48.50 -4.04 5.20
CA GLU A 299 48.51 -2.71 5.80
C GLU A 299 47.68 -2.64 7.10
N ARG A 300 46.49 -3.26 7.12
CA ARG A 300 45.59 -3.20 8.28
C ARG A 300 45.96 -4.16 9.41
N LYS A 301 46.67 -5.24 9.10
CA LYS A 301 46.97 -6.33 10.05
C LYS A 301 47.59 -5.86 11.39
N PRO A 302 48.59 -4.96 11.42
CA PRO A 302 49.14 -4.48 12.70
C PRO A 302 48.11 -3.73 13.56
N ALA A 303 47.20 -2.97 12.92
CA ALA A 303 46.14 -2.26 13.62
C ALA A 303 45.03 -3.21 14.10
N GLU A 304 44.72 -4.27 13.34
CA GLU A 304 43.80 -5.34 13.78
C GLU A 304 44.37 -6.10 14.98
N GLU A 305 45.66 -6.46 14.96
CA GLU A 305 46.34 -7.13 16.07
C GLU A 305 46.40 -6.25 17.33
N ALA A 306 46.68 -4.95 17.18
CA ALA A 306 46.65 -3.99 18.29
C ALA A 306 45.23 -3.84 18.87
N LEU A 307 44.21 -3.78 18.02
CA LEU A 307 42.81 -3.72 18.45
C LEU A 307 42.40 -4.98 19.22
N LEU A 308 42.79 -6.16 18.73
CA LEU A 308 42.51 -7.43 19.41
C LEU A 308 43.24 -7.53 20.75
N ALA A 309 44.47 -7.02 20.84
CA ALA A 309 45.21 -6.96 22.10
C ALA A 309 44.53 -6.04 23.13
N LEU A 310 44.01 -4.88 22.70
CA LEU A 310 43.22 -3.97 23.55
C LEU A 310 41.90 -4.59 24.00
N HIS A 311 41.21 -5.30 23.11
CA HIS A 311 39.98 -6.01 23.49
C HIS A 311 40.28 -7.14 24.49
N ALA A 312 41.36 -7.90 24.28
CA ALA A 312 41.76 -8.99 25.15
C ALA A 312 42.28 -8.53 26.53
N SER A 313 42.77 -7.30 26.67
CA SER A 313 43.18 -6.74 27.97
C SER A 313 42.01 -6.36 28.87
N GLY A 314 40.79 -6.33 28.33
CA GLY A 314 39.57 -5.94 29.05
C GLY A 314 39.35 -4.42 29.15
N ASP A 315 40.22 -3.60 28.56
CA ASP A 315 40.01 -2.14 28.48
C ASP A 315 39.02 -1.81 27.35
N LEU A 316 37.73 -1.96 27.64
CA LEU A 316 36.66 -1.84 26.64
C LEU A 316 36.53 -0.42 26.08
N GLU A 317 36.88 0.62 26.84
CA GLU A 317 36.86 2.00 26.35
C GLU A 317 37.99 2.26 25.34
N ALA A 318 39.21 1.80 25.66
CA ALA A 318 40.33 1.89 24.73
C ALA A 318 40.09 1.02 23.47
N ALA A 319 39.53 -0.18 23.64
CA ALA A 319 39.17 -1.06 22.53
C ALA A 319 38.07 -0.46 21.64
N GLU A 320 37.04 0.16 22.20
CA GLU A 320 35.99 0.85 21.43
C GLU A 320 36.56 2.04 20.65
N SER A 321 37.35 2.89 21.32
CA SER A 321 37.98 4.05 20.68
C SER A 321 38.89 3.62 19.53
N ALA A 322 39.71 2.58 19.76
CA ALA A 322 40.57 1.98 18.74
C ALA A 322 39.76 1.35 17.60
N ALA A 323 38.64 0.68 17.88
CA ALA A 323 37.77 0.10 16.85
C ALA A 323 37.10 1.18 15.98
N ARG A 324 36.63 2.28 16.58
CA ARG A 324 36.05 3.41 15.84
C ARG A 324 37.10 4.11 14.99
N ALA A 325 38.31 4.33 15.53
CA ALA A 325 39.43 4.88 14.77
C ALA A 325 39.86 3.94 13.63
N PHE A 326 39.83 2.63 13.86
CA PHE A 326 40.08 1.61 12.85
C PHE A 326 39.05 1.71 11.72
N LEU A 327 37.75 1.75 12.02
CA LEU A 327 36.68 1.85 11.01
C LEU A 327 36.69 3.19 10.26
N ALA A 328 37.13 4.28 10.90
CA ALA A 328 37.32 5.56 10.21
C ALA A 328 38.40 5.48 9.11
N ARG A 329 39.41 4.62 9.27
CA ARG A 329 40.47 4.40 8.28
C ARG A 329 40.16 3.24 7.32
N TRP A 330 39.51 2.19 7.81
CA TRP A 330 39.12 0.99 7.06
C TRP A 330 37.65 0.62 7.37
N PRO A 331 36.68 1.21 6.65
CA PRO A 331 35.25 1.03 6.92
C PRO A 331 34.77 -0.43 6.90
N ASP A 332 35.40 -1.28 6.08
CA ASP A 332 35.03 -2.69 5.90
C ASP A 332 35.71 -3.63 6.91
N GLY A 333 36.18 -3.08 8.03
CA GLY A 333 36.96 -3.78 9.06
C GLY A 333 36.15 -4.76 9.90
N ALA A 334 35.97 -6.00 9.42
CA ALA A 334 35.19 -7.04 10.13
C ALA A 334 35.63 -7.27 11.59
N THR A 335 36.94 -7.19 11.88
CA THR A 335 37.48 -7.32 13.25
C THR A 335 36.99 -6.21 14.17
N ALA A 336 36.99 -4.96 13.70
CA ALA A 336 36.54 -3.81 14.49
C ALA A 336 35.02 -3.81 14.69
N CYS A 337 34.24 -4.18 13.67
CA CYS A 337 32.80 -4.41 13.82
C CYS A 337 32.50 -5.50 14.86
N ARG A 338 33.24 -6.61 14.83
CA ARG A 338 33.08 -7.69 15.82
C ARG A 338 33.39 -7.20 17.24
N VAL A 339 34.51 -6.49 17.44
CA VAL A 339 34.89 -5.94 18.76
C VAL A 339 33.83 -4.96 19.28
N LEU A 340 33.34 -4.04 18.45
CA LEU A 340 32.26 -3.12 18.85
C LEU A 340 30.99 -3.87 19.25
N ARG A 341 30.60 -4.88 18.47
CA ARG A 341 29.44 -5.72 18.80
C ARG A 341 29.62 -6.46 20.12
N GLU A 342 30.80 -7.05 20.35
CA GLU A 342 31.11 -7.75 21.60
C GLU A 342 31.10 -6.81 22.82
N ILE A 343 31.62 -5.58 22.68
CA ILE A 343 31.56 -4.53 23.70
C ILE A 343 30.12 -4.11 23.98
N GLU A 344 29.32 -3.87 22.94
CA GLU A 344 27.90 -3.50 23.07
C GLU A 344 27.09 -4.62 23.72
N GLU A 345 27.31 -5.88 23.33
CA GLU A 345 26.71 -7.06 23.95
C GLU A 345 27.15 -7.21 25.42
N GLY A 346 28.40 -6.90 25.74
CA GLY A 346 28.91 -6.83 27.12
C GLY A 346 28.17 -5.80 27.95
N ARG A 347 28.14 -4.53 27.50
CA ARG A 347 27.41 -3.44 28.15
C ARG A 347 25.91 -3.69 28.26
N ARG A 348 25.33 -4.37 27.27
CA ARG A 348 23.92 -4.79 27.29
C ARG A 348 23.68 -5.79 28.42
N ARG A 349 24.53 -6.82 28.54
CA ARG A 349 24.48 -7.82 29.63
C ARG A 349 24.74 -7.21 31.01
N GLU A 350 25.68 -6.28 31.12
CA GLU A 350 25.94 -5.54 32.36
C GLU A 350 24.73 -4.71 32.79
N ARG A 351 24.13 -3.95 31.87
CA ARG A 351 22.91 -3.18 32.15
C ARG A 351 21.74 -4.08 32.52
N ALA A 352 21.54 -5.19 31.82
CA ALA A 352 20.52 -6.18 32.16
C ALA A 352 20.76 -6.75 33.57
N SER A 353 22.01 -7.05 33.91
CA SER A 353 22.39 -7.55 35.24
C SER A 353 22.18 -6.50 36.34
N ALA A 354 22.51 -5.23 36.09
CA ALA A 354 22.26 -4.12 37.02
C ALA A 354 20.76 -3.91 37.25
N LEU A 355 19.96 -3.86 36.18
CA LEU A 355 18.50 -3.78 36.26
C LEU A 355 17.89 -4.98 36.99
N ALA A 356 18.43 -6.18 36.78
CA ALA A 356 18.00 -7.38 37.49
C ALA A 356 18.37 -7.35 38.97
N HIS A 357 19.54 -6.84 39.31
CA HIS A 357 19.97 -6.63 40.69
C HIS A 357 19.05 -5.62 41.40
N ASP A 358 18.81 -4.46 40.77
CA ASP A 358 17.91 -3.44 41.30
C ASP A 358 16.47 -3.97 41.43
N GLY A 359 16.02 -4.76 40.45
CA GLY A 359 14.72 -5.43 40.47
C GLY A 359 14.60 -6.45 41.60
N SER A 360 15.64 -7.25 41.85
CA SER A 360 15.71 -8.14 43.01
C SER A 360 15.72 -7.37 44.33
N ALA A 361 16.49 -6.29 44.44
CA ALA A 361 16.53 -5.44 45.62
C ALA A 361 15.18 -4.75 45.89
N ALA A 362 14.46 -4.32 44.85
CA ALA A 362 13.10 -3.81 44.96
C ALA A 362 12.14 -4.90 45.47
N LEU A 363 12.30 -6.14 45.00
CA LEU A 363 11.51 -7.27 45.46
C LEU A 363 11.77 -7.58 46.94
N GLU A 364 13.01 -7.47 47.42
CA GLU A 364 13.39 -7.64 48.83
C GLU A 364 12.83 -6.55 49.73
N ARG A 365 12.69 -5.31 49.23
CA ARG A 365 12.04 -4.20 49.95
C ARG A 365 10.51 -4.29 49.96
N GLY A 366 9.93 -5.20 49.17
CA GLY A 366 8.48 -5.32 49.00
C GLY A 366 7.91 -4.41 47.90
N ASP A 367 8.73 -3.66 47.18
CA ASP A 367 8.35 -2.77 46.07
C ASP A 367 8.07 -3.58 44.79
N SER A 368 7.08 -4.48 44.85
CA SER A 368 6.90 -5.55 43.86
C SER A 368 6.57 -5.05 42.44
N ALA A 369 5.89 -3.90 42.33
CA ALA A 369 5.59 -3.27 41.04
C ALA A 369 6.86 -2.71 40.36
N GLU A 370 7.73 -2.07 41.14
CA GLU A 370 9.00 -1.55 40.64
C GLU A 370 9.96 -2.69 40.30
N ALA A 371 9.97 -3.76 41.11
CA ALA A 371 10.68 -5.00 40.80
C ALA A 371 10.25 -5.59 39.45
N ALA A 372 8.94 -5.70 39.19
CA ALA A 372 8.41 -6.23 37.93
C ALA A 372 8.80 -5.36 36.72
N ARG A 373 8.79 -4.03 36.89
CA ARG A 373 9.22 -3.08 35.85
C ARG A 373 10.71 -3.23 35.53
N LEU A 374 11.57 -3.22 36.54
CA LEU A 374 13.02 -3.33 36.40
C LEU A 374 13.43 -4.69 35.81
N LEU A 375 12.80 -5.79 36.23
CA LEU A 375 13.07 -7.13 35.70
C LEU A 375 12.56 -7.31 34.26
N ALA A 376 11.46 -6.65 33.87
CA ALA A 376 11.02 -6.63 32.48
C ALA A 376 11.98 -5.85 31.58
N LEU A 377 12.50 -4.71 32.05
CA LEU A 377 13.55 -3.96 31.34
C LEU A 377 14.86 -4.77 31.25
N ALA A 378 15.21 -5.52 32.29
CA ALA A 378 16.37 -6.40 32.28
C ALA A 378 16.26 -7.49 31.19
N LEU A 379 15.09 -8.15 31.07
CA LEU A 379 14.84 -9.17 30.03
C LEU A 379 14.70 -8.59 28.63
N ALA A 380 14.19 -7.36 28.49
CA ALA A 380 14.17 -6.67 27.21
C ALA A 380 15.59 -6.31 26.73
N ALA A 381 16.49 -5.97 27.68
CA ALA A 381 17.90 -5.73 27.38
C ALA A 381 18.65 -7.04 27.09
N ASP A 382 18.40 -8.12 27.84
CA ASP A 382 19.01 -9.43 27.62
C ASP A 382 17.99 -10.56 27.85
N PRO A 383 17.39 -11.14 26.79
CA PRO A 383 16.40 -12.20 26.91
C PRO A 383 16.95 -13.49 27.56
N ASP A 384 18.26 -13.72 27.46
CA ASP A 384 18.95 -14.89 27.99
C ASP A 384 19.42 -14.72 29.44
N LEU A 385 19.02 -13.63 30.11
CA LEU A 385 19.40 -13.32 31.48
C LEU A 385 19.08 -14.50 32.43
N PRO A 386 20.08 -15.14 33.07
CA PRO A 386 19.86 -16.31 33.91
C PRO A 386 18.91 -16.03 35.07
N GLY A 387 17.81 -16.80 35.15
CA GLY A 387 16.80 -16.66 36.20
C GLY A 387 15.89 -15.43 36.07
N GLY A 388 16.10 -14.57 35.06
CA GLY A 388 15.29 -13.37 34.81
C GLY A 388 13.79 -13.66 34.71
N PRO A 389 13.33 -14.64 33.89
CA PRO A 389 11.90 -14.92 33.75
C PRO A 389 11.25 -15.38 35.07
N ALA A 390 11.95 -16.20 35.85
CA ALA A 390 11.45 -16.67 37.15
C ALA A 390 11.35 -15.55 38.19
N LEU A 391 12.33 -14.63 38.21
CA LEU A 391 12.30 -13.44 39.05
C LEU A 391 11.18 -12.49 38.63
N LEU A 392 11.00 -12.23 37.33
CA LEU A 392 9.92 -11.40 36.81
C LEU A 392 8.56 -11.99 37.17
N ASP A 393 8.37 -13.29 37.00
CA ASP A 393 7.13 -13.98 37.39
C ASP A 393 6.87 -13.89 38.88
N ARG A 394 7.91 -14.01 39.72
CA ARG A 394 7.80 -13.82 41.17
C ARG A 394 7.39 -12.39 41.51
N ALA A 395 8.03 -11.39 40.90
CA ALA A 395 7.71 -9.98 41.10
C ALA A 395 6.30 -9.63 40.63
N ARG A 396 5.87 -10.15 39.47
CA ARG A 396 4.50 -10.01 38.96
C ARG A 396 3.47 -10.62 39.90
N ARG A 397 3.73 -11.82 40.43
CA ARG A 397 2.85 -12.46 41.42
C ARG A 397 2.76 -11.64 42.72
N ALA A 398 3.90 -11.18 43.25
CA ALA A 398 3.93 -10.36 44.46
C ALA A 398 3.23 -9.01 44.24
N ALA A 399 3.42 -8.37 43.08
CA ALA A 399 2.75 -7.11 42.73
C ALA A 399 1.24 -7.31 42.56
N ALA A 400 0.81 -8.42 41.96
CA ALA A 400 -0.60 -8.76 41.83
C ALA A 400 -1.24 -9.05 43.20
N GLU A 401 -0.54 -9.74 44.10
CA GLU A 401 -0.99 -10.00 45.47
C GLU A 401 -1.14 -8.70 46.26
N GLU A 402 -0.12 -7.84 46.29
CA GLU A 402 -0.13 -6.56 47.00
C GLU A 402 -1.20 -5.60 46.45
N THR A 403 -1.34 -5.55 45.12
CA THR A 403 -2.41 -4.79 44.45
C THR A 403 -3.78 -5.35 44.84
N GLY A 404 -3.91 -6.68 44.90
CA GLY A 404 -5.12 -7.35 45.35
C GLY A 404 -5.45 -7.04 46.81
N GLU A 405 -4.47 -7.00 47.72
CA GLU A 405 -4.68 -6.63 49.12
C GLU A 405 -5.10 -5.16 49.28
N ARG A 406 -4.46 -4.26 48.54
CA ARG A 406 -4.82 -2.83 48.51
C ARG A 406 -6.23 -2.63 47.95
N ALA A 407 -6.60 -3.36 46.89
CA ALA A 407 -7.94 -3.33 46.33
C ALA A 407 -8.99 -3.85 47.32
N VAL A 408 -8.74 -5.00 47.97
CA VAL A 408 -9.63 -5.53 49.02
C VAL A 408 -9.83 -4.52 50.14
N ARG A 409 -8.75 -3.92 50.66
CA ARG A 409 -8.83 -2.94 51.75
C ARG A 409 -9.63 -1.70 51.35
N ARG A 410 -9.34 -1.14 50.16
CA ARG A 410 -10.03 0.04 49.64
C ARG A 410 -11.53 -0.19 49.48
N VAL A 411 -11.92 -1.32 48.90
CA VAL A 411 -13.32 -1.68 48.73
C VAL A 411 -14.00 -1.87 50.09
N VAL A 412 -13.34 -2.53 51.06
CA VAL A 412 -13.87 -2.68 52.43
C VAL A 412 -14.05 -1.32 53.13
N GLU A 413 -13.07 -0.43 53.04
CA GLU A 413 -13.14 0.94 53.60
C GLU A 413 -14.23 1.80 52.93
N ALA A 414 -14.36 1.71 51.60
CA ALA A 414 -15.39 2.42 50.86
C ALA A 414 -16.79 1.92 51.24
N LEU A 415 -16.98 0.60 51.36
CA LEU A 415 -18.26 0.01 51.79
C LEU A 415 -18.61 0.33 53.25
N ALA A 416 -17.62 0.55 54.12
CA ALA A 416 -17.85 0.98 55.49
C ALA A 416 -18.47 2.38 55.59
N SER A 417 -18.29 3.22 54.56
CA SER A 417 -18.90 4.55 54.44
C SER A 417 -20.32 4.51 53.85
N GLY A 418 -20.79 3.33 53.40
CA GLY A 418 -22.08 3.09 52.77
C GLY A 418 -21.95 2.39 51.41
N PRO A 419 -22.98 1.67 50.95
CA PRO A 419 -22.96 0.99 49.66
C PRO A 419 -23.12 2.00 48.51
N ALA A 420 -22.03 2.67 48.15
CA ALA A 420 -21.94 3.52 46.97
C ALA A 420 -21.77 2.67 45.71
N LEU A 421 -22.24 3.18 44.58
CA LEU A 421 -22.15 2.49 43.30
C LEU A 421 -20.69 2.19 42.91
N GLU A 422 -19.80 3.14 43.19
CA GLU A 422 -18.38 3.05 42.92
C GLU A 422 -17.74 1.90 43.70
N ALA A 423 -18.06 1.77 45.00
CA ALA A 423 -17.53 0.71 45.86
C ALA A 423 -18.03 -0.69 45.46
N LEU A 424 -19.30 -0.82 45.07
CA LEU A 424 -19.88 -2.08 44.60
C LEU A 424 -19.41 -2.46 43.20
N SER A 425 -19.16 -1.48 42.33
CA SER A 425 -18.57 -1.70 41.00
C SER A 425 -17.14 -2.18 41.14
N GLU A 426 -16.33 -1.50 41.98
CA GLU A 426 -14.95 -1.89 42.26
C GLU A 426 -14.89 -3.28 42.91
N TYR A 427 -15.87 -3.66 43.75
CA TYR A 427 -16.04 -5.03 44.25
C TYR A 427 -16.30 -6.04 43.13
N ALA A 428 -17.26 -5.75 42.23
CA ALA A 428 -17.63 -6.66 41.13
C ALA A 428 -16.48 -6.90 40.15
N GLU A 429 -15.60 -5.90 39.97
CA GLU A 429 -14.41 -5.98 39.11
C GLU A 429 -13.33 -6.91 39.68
N GLN A 430 -13.35 -7.16 40.99
CA GLN A 430 -12.35 -8.03 41.61
C GLN A 430 -12.52 -9.49 41.18
N PRO A 431 -11.43 -10.25 40.98
CA PRO A 431 -11.47 -11.71 40.84
C PRO A 431 -12.15 -12.40 42.02
N ALA A 432 -12.78 -13.56 41.78
CA ALA A 432 -13.54 -14.30 42.79
C ALA A 432 -12.80 -14.53 44.14
N PRO A 433 -11.48 -14.84 44.18
CA PRO A 433 -10.74 -14.95 45.43
C PRO A 433 -10.68 -13.64 46.23
N LEU A 434 -10.55 -12.49 45.56
CA LEU A 434 -10.53 -11.18 46.21
C LEU A 434 -11.93 -10.75 46.65
N ARG A 435 -12.98 -11.05 45.86
CA ARG A 435 -14.37 -10.84 46.29
C ARG A 435 -14.75 -11.63 47.54
N ALA A 436 -14.29 -12.89 47.64
CA ALA A 436 -14.45 -13.67 48.86
C ALA A 436 -13.79 -12.98 50.07
N ARG A 437 -12.58 -12.41 49.91
CA ARG A 437 -11.88 -11.65 50.96
C ARG A 437 -12.62 -10.36 51.35
N VAL A 438 -13.14 -9.60 50.39
CA VAL A 438 -13.97 -8.40 50.68
C VAL A 438 -15.24 -8.78 51.46
N ARG A 439 -15.94 -9.86 51.08
CA ARG A 439 -17.14 -10.34 51.79
C ARG A 439 -16.86 -10.76 53.23
N SER A 440 -15.70 -11.37 53.50
CA SER A 440 -15.30 -11.66 54.88
C SER A 440 -14.99 -10.40 55.71
N GLY A 441 -14.68 -9.27 55.06
CA GLY A 441 -14.36 -7.99 55.70
C GLY A 441 -15.50 -6.98 55.76
N SER A 442 -16.63 -7.19 55.08
CA SER A 442 -17.76 -6.25 54.99
C SER A 442 -19.10 -6.95 55.17
N ALA A 443 -19.98 -6.35 55.98
CA ALA A 443 -21.31 -6.86 56.28
C ALA A 443 -22.43 -6.27 55.38
N SER A 444 -22.08 -5.59 54.28
CA SER A 444 -23.07 -4.96 53.38
C SER A 444 -23.95 -6.02 52.71
N PRO A 445 -25.30 -5.96 52.87
CA PRO A 445 -26.21 -6.90 52.24
C PRO A 445 -26.23 -6.80 50.71
N GLU A 446 -25.82 -5.65 50.15
CA GLU A 446 -25.73 -5.41 48.71
C GLU A 446 -24.64 -6.26 48.04
N LEU A 447 -23.60 -6.69 48.77
CA LEU A 447 -22.57 -7.60 48.23
C LEU A 447 -23.14 -8.97 47.84
N ALA A 448 -24.13 -9.46 48.60
CA ALA A 448 -24.82 -10.71 48.26
C ALA A 448 -25.64 -10.58 46.97
N LEU A 449 -26.26 -9.40 46.76
CA LEU A 449 -27.02 -9.11 45.54
C LEU A 449 -26.10 -8.99 44.31
N VAL A 450 -24.91 -8.40 44.46
CA VAL A 450 -23.90 -8.36 43.37
C VAL A 450 -23.46 -9.77 42.97
N GLU A 451 -23.18 -10.66 43.94
CA GLU A 451 -22.84 -12.06 43.64
C GLU A 451 -24.00 -12.82 42.99
N GLU A 452 -25.24 -12.55 43.41
CA GLU A 452 -26.44 -13.12 42.80
C GLU A 452 -26.54 -12.73 41.31
N VAL A 453 -26.31 -11.45 40.99
CA VAL A 453 -26.30 -10.93 39.61
C VAL A 453 -25.16 -11.53 38.78
N LEU A 454 -23.93 -11.54 39.31
CA LEU A 454 -22.77 -12.10 38.61
C LEU A 454 -22.90 -13.62 38.38
N ALA A 455 -23.52 -14.35 39.30
CA ALA A 455 -23.78 -15.78 39.14
C ALA A 455 -24.87 -16.05 38.09
N ALA A 456 -25.92 -15.24 38.05
CA ALA A 456 -27.00 -15.35 37.07
C ALA A 456 -26.56 -14.91 35.66
N SER A 457 -25.65 -13.93 35.58
CA SER A 457 -25.11 -13.39 34.33
C SER A 457 -23.58 -13.19 34.43
N PRO A 458 -22.78 -14.25 34.22
CA PRO A 458 -21.31 -14.16 34.28
C PRO A 458 -20.68 -13.23 33.25
N ALA A 459 -21.43 -12.89 32.19
CA ALA A 459 -21.01 -11.99 31.12
C ALA A 459 -21.35 -10.51 31.39
N GLU A 460 -22.00 -10.20 32.53
CA GLU A 460 -22.39 -8.84 32.85
C GLU A 460 -21.17 -7.99 33.23
N LYS A 461 -21.13 -6.74 32.78
CA LYS A 461 -20.04 -5.83 33.16
C LYS A 461 -20.11 -5.54 34.66
N PRO A 462 -18.98 -5.49 35.37
CA PRO A 462 -18.95 -5.28 36.82
C PRO A 462 -19.76 -4.10 37.35
N ARG A 463 -19.65 -2.93 36.70
CA ARG A 463 -20.48 -1.77 37.03
C ARG A 463 -21.98 -2.03 36.85
N ALA A 464 -22.36 -2.71 35.76
CA ALA A 464 -23.76 -3.07 35.52
C ALA A 464 -24.27 -4.06 36.59
N ALA A 465 -23.44 -5.00 37.04
CA ALA A 465 -23.80 -5.89 38.15
C ALA A 465 -24.02 -5.13 39.48
N ALA A 466 -23.20 -4.10 39.75
CA ALA A 466 -23.36 -3.23 40.90
C ALA A 466 -24.60 -2.32 40.82
N GLU A 467 -24.85 -1.71 39.65
CA GLU A 467 -26.06 -0.93 39.39
C GLU A 467 -27.32 -1.80 39.52
N ALA A 468 -27.29 -3.02 38.99
CA ALA A 468 -28.35 -4.01 39.14
C ALA A 468 -28.61 -4.38 40.60
N ALA A 469 -27.56 -4.65 41.40
CA ALA A 469 -27.71 -4.94 42.82
C ALA A 469 -28.34 -3.78 43.60
N LEU A 470 -27.89 -2.54 43.36
CA LEU A 470 -28.46 -1.34 43.98
C LEU A 470 -29.90 -1.07 43.54
N ALA A 471 -30.18 -1.25 42.26
CA ALA A 471 -31.50 -1.08 41.69
C ALA A 471 -32.49 -2.12 42.24
N LEU A 472 -32.06 -3.37 42.42
CA LEU A 472 -32.86 -4.41 43.05
C LEU A 472 -33.20 -4.03 44.51
N ALA A 473 -32.22 -3.56 45.29
CA ALA A 473 -32.42 -3.09 46.66
C ALA A 473 -33.31 -1.82 46.73
N ALA A 474 -33.27 -0.95 45.72
CA ALA A 474 -34.12 0.24 45.62
C ALA A 474 -35.57 -0.12 45.23
N ALA A 475 -35.75 -1.03 44.27
CA ALA A 475 -37.06 -1.53 43.85
C ALA A 475 -37.82 -2.21 44.99
N GLU A 476 -37.13 -3.06 45.78
CA GLU A 476 -37.71 -3.67 46.98
C GLU A 476 -38.15 -2.64 48.03
N ARG A 477 -37.42 -1.53 48.15
CA ARG A 477 -37.81 -0.44 49.07
C ARG A 477 -38.98 0.39 48.53
N ALA A 478 -39.07 0.60 47.21
CA ALA A 478 -40.16 1.33 46.57
C ALA A 478 -41.49 0.56 46.60
N LEU A 479 -41.47 -0.75 46.31
CA LEU A 479 -42.67 -1.59 46.39
C LEU A 479 -43.23 -1.68 47.81
N ARG A 480 -42.37 -1.80 48.83
CA ARG A 480 -42.79 -1.75 50.24
C ARG A 480 -43.50 -0.45 50.64
N ARG A 481 -43.29 0.64 49.91
CA ARG A 481 -43.96 1.94 50.12
C ARG A 481 -45.22 2.12 49.25
N GLY A 482 -45.61 1.11 48.46
CA GLY A 482 -46.73 1.19 47.53
C GLY A 482 -46.46 2.01 46.27
N ASP A 483 -45.20 2.36 46.01
CA ASP A 483 -44.80 3.18 44.86
C ASP A 483 -44.31 2.31 43.71
N ALA A 484 -45.25 1.61 43.08
CA ALA A 484 -44.97 0.74 41.94
C ALA A 484 -44.41 1.52 40.73
N ALA A 485 -44.75 2.81 40.62
CA ALA A 485 -44.22 3.70 39.60
C ALA A 485 -42.74 4.02 39.80
N ALA A 486 -42.28 4.17 41.05
CA ALA A 486 -40.86 4.34 41.37
C ALA A 486 -40.07 3.03 41.35
N ALA A 487 -40.71 1.87 41.56
CA ALA A 487 -40.02 0.58 41.56
C ALA A 487 -39.62 0.08 40.16
N LEU A 488 -40.48 0.30 39.16
CA LEU A 488 -40.25 -0.20 37.80
C LEU A 488 -39.02 0.40 37.09
N PRO A 489 -38.75 1.71 37.17
CA PRO A 489 -37.55 2.28 36.55
C PRO A 489 -36.25 1.65 37.06
N PHE A 490 -36.18 1.27 38.33
CA PHE A 490 -35.03 0.54 38.87
C PHE A 490 -34.91 -0.87 38.26
N LEU A 491 -36.03 -1.59 38.07
CA LEU A 491 -36.03 -2.95 37.51
C LEU A 491 -35.81 -2.96 35.98
N GLU A 492 -36.52 -2.11 35.24
CA GLU A 492 -36.43 -2.01 33.78
C GLU A 492 -35.06 -1.50 33.32
N GLY A 493 -34.49 -0.54 34.06
CA GLY A 493 -33.17 0.03 33.80
C GLY A 493 -32.03 -1.00 33.84
N GLN A 494 -32.25 -2.17 34.45
CA GLN A 494 -31.26 -3.25 34.58
C GLN A 494 -31.82 -4.61 34.11
N SER A 495 -32.84 -4.59 33.25
CA SER A 495 -33.56 -5.78 32.74
C SER A 495 -32.65 -6.86 32.11
N ARG A 496 -31.56 -6.46 31.46
CA ARG A 496 -30.56 -7.38 30.90
C ARG A 496 -29.86 -8.20 31.99
N ALA A 497 -29.44 -7.55 33.07
CA ALA A 497 -28.80 -8.21 34.22
C ALA A 497 -29.81 -9.08 35.00
N PHE A 498 -31.07 -8.66 35.03
CA PHE A 498 -32.14 -9.35 35.77
C PHE A 498 -32.82 -10.51 35.05
N GLY A 499 -32.62 -10.67 33.73
CA GLY A 499 -33.35 -11.66 32.92
C GLY A 499 -33.25 -13.11 33.41
N ARG A 500 -32.27 -13.44 34.26
CA ARG A 500 -32.05 -14.76 34.86
C ARG A 500 -32.21 -14.81 36.38
N LEU A 501 -32.58 -13.70 37.01
CA LEU A 501 -32.75 -13.59 38.46
C LEU A 501 -34.23 -13.76 38.86
N PRO A 502 -34.64 -14.91 39.46
CA PRO A 502 -36.04 -15.15 39.81
C PRO A 502 -36.63 -14.08 40.75
N ARG A 503 -35.79 -13.52 41.63
CA ARG A 503 -36.17 -12.46 42.58
C ARG A 503 -36.53 -11.15 41.89
N ALA A 504 -35.80 -10.78 40.84
CA ALA A 504 -36.08 -9.59 40.05
C ALA A 504 -37.40 -9.74 39.26
N HIS A 505 -37.63 -10.92 38.66
CA HIS A 505 -38.89 -11.23 37.96
C HIS A 505 -40.11 -11.16 38.87
N ALA A 506 -40.00 -11.62 40.12
CA ALA A 506 -41.09 -11.53 41.09
C ALA A 506 -41.45 -10.06 41.43
N LEU A 507 -40.43 -9.23 41.71
CA LEU A 507 -40.62 -7.80 41.99
C LEU A 507 -41.15 -7.04 40.77
N GLU A 508 -40.69 -7.39 39.58
CA GLU A 508 -41.13 -6.79 38.33
C GLU A 508 -42.60 -7.14 38.04
N SER A 509 -42.99 -8.41 38.22
CA SER A 509 -44.38 -8.84 38.06
C SER A 509 -45.32 -8.10 39.03
N GLU A 510 -44.90 -7.92 40.28
CA GLU A 510 -45.65 -7.18 41.31
C GLU A 510 -45.79 -5.70 40.93
N ALA A 511 -44.69 -5.05 40.53
CA ALA A 511 -44.68 -3.65 40.13
C ALA A 511 -45.48 -3.38 38.83
N ARG A 512 -45.36 -4.25 37.82
CA ARG A 512 -46.09 -4.16 36.55
C ARG A 512 -47.59 -4.33 36.75
N THR A 513 -48.01 -5.24 37.62
CA THR A 513 -49.43 -5.44 37.93
C THR A 513 -50.03 -4.19 38.58
N ALA A 514 -49.32 -3.57 39.53
CA ALA A 514 -49.75 -2.35 40.19
C ALA A 514 -49.73 -1.12 39.27
N LEU A 515 -48.75 -0.98 38.38
CA LEU A 515 -48.63 0.16 37.46
C LEU A 515 -49.57 0.05 36.24
N ALA A 516 -49.82 -1.16 35.71
CA ALA A 516 -50.75 -1.36 34.61
C ALA A 516 -52.19 -0.96 35.00
N ALA A 517 -52.58 -1.21 36.24
CA ALA A 517 -53.86 -0.75 36.78
C ALA A 517 -53.97 0.79 36.83
N ALA A 518 -52.88 1.48 37.17
CA ALA A 518 -52.84 2.95 37.24
C ALA A 518 -52.75 3.62 35.85
N ARG A 519 -51.96 3.05 34.92
CA ARG A 519 -51.77 3.59 33.56
C ARG A 519 -53.00 3.40 32.67
N ALA A 520 -53.73 2.29 32.81
CA ALA A 520 -54.98 2.05 32.07
C ALA A 520 -56.06 3.11 32.35
N ALA A 521 -56.07 3.69 33.55
CA ALA A 521 -56.96 4.78 33.90
C ALA A 521 -56.52 6.13 33.29
N ALA A 522 -55.21 6.42 33.26
CA ALA A 522 -54.68 7.68 32.73
C ALA A 522 -54.67 7.74 31.19
N ALA A 523 -54.29 6.65 30.51
CA ALA A 523 -54.18 6.61 29.05
C ALA A 523 -55.53 6.81 28.34
N ARG A 524 -56.63 6.34 28.95
CA ARG A 524 -57.99 6.61 28.45
C ARG A 524 -58.36 8.09 28.47
N ALA A 525 -57.89 8.85 29.46
CA ALA A 525 -58.17 10.28 29.57
C ALA A 525 -57.39 11.15 28.57
N SER A 526 -56.27 10.66 28.04
CA SER A 526 -55.39 11.39 27.12
C SER A 526 -55.77 11.26 25.64
N LEU A 527 -56.74 10.42 25.27
CA LEU A 527 -57.18 10.24 23.88
C LEU A 527 -58.11 11.38 23.40
N ASP A 528 -58.81 12.06 24.30
CA ASP A 528 -59.74 13.14 23.96
C ASP A 528 -59.06 14.42 23.39
N PRO A 529 -57.94 14.92 23.95
CA PRO A 529 -57.20 16.06 23.38
C PRO A 529 -56.62 15.81 21.99
N VAL A 530 -56.27 14.56 21.68
CA VAL A 530 -55.75 14.15 20.37
C VAL A 530 -56.82 14.28 19.28
N ARG A 531 -58.05 13.87 19.61
CA ARG A 531 -59.20 14.05 18.72
C ARG A 531 -59.48 15.53 18.47
N GLU A 532 -59.46 16.37 19.51
CA GLU A 532 -59.67 17.81 19.38
C GLU A 532 -58.61 18.51 18.50
N ALA A 533 -57.34 18.11 18.58
CA ALA A 533 -56.28 18.66 17.74
C ALA A 533 -56.43 18.26 16.27
N LEU A 534 -56.84 17.01 15.98
CA LEU A 534 -57.15 16.55 14.62
C LEU A 534 -58.37 17.26 14.02
N ASP A 535 -59.38 17.56 14.84
CA ASP A 535 -60.58 18.27 14.38
C ASP A 535 -60.32 19.78 14.10
N ARG A 536 -59.21 20.33 14.60
CA ARG A 536 -58.74 21.72 14.32
C ARG A 536 -57.69 21.80 13.19
N ASP A 537 -57.38 20.67 12.54
CA ASP A 537 -56.34 20.55 11.51
C ASP A 537 -54.92 20.95 11.99
N ASP A 538 -54.66 20.88 13.31
CA ASP A 538 -53.35 21.12 13.89
C ASP A 538 -52.54 19.81 13.95
N LEU A 539 -52.06 19.39 12.79
CA LEU A 539 -51.46 18.06 12.58
C LEU A 539 -50.19 17.84 13.41
N ASP A 540 -49.47 18.90 13.76
CA ASP A 540 -48.25 18.81 14.57
C ASP A 540 -48.58 18.63 16.05
N VAL A 541 -49.56 19.38 16.57
CA VAL A 541 -50.06 19.20 17.95
C VAL A 541 -50.78 17.86 18.10
N ALA A 542 -51.58 17.45 17.13
CA ALA A 542 -52.22 16.13 17.10
C ALA A 542 -51.19 14.99 17.09
N SER A 543 -50.11 15.12 16.31
CA SER A 543 -49.03 14.14 16.27
C SER A 543 -48.24 14.08 17.57
N ALA A 544 -47.99 15.23 18.20
CA ALA A 544 -47.29 15.29 19.49
C ALA A 544 -48.13 14.59 20.58
N LEU A 545 -49.40 14.96 20.70
CA LEU A 545 -50.32 14.38 21.68
C LEU A 545 -50.58 12.88 21.43
N LEU A 546 -50.71 12.45 20.17
CA LEU A 546 -50.91 11.03 19.83
C LEU A 546 -49.64 10.20 20.09
N GLY A 547 -48.46 10.82 19.99
CA GLY A 547 -47.18 10.21 20.37
C GLY A 547 -47.00 10.05 21.89
N GLU A 548 -47.69 10.84 22.70
CA GLU A 548 -47.68 10.72 24.17
C GLU A 548 -48.52 9.55 24.69
N VAL A 549 -49.49 9.05 23.90
CA VAL A 549 -50.37 7.94 24.30
C VAL A 549 -49.78 6.59 23.92
N ARG A 550 -49.37 5.81 24.92
CA ARG A 550 -48.79 4.47 24.71
C ARG A 550 -49.90 3.43 24.48
N ARG A 551 -49.90 2.79 23.29
CA ARG A 551 -50.87 1.75 22.91
C ARG A 551 -50.94 0.57 23.89
N SER A 552 -49.86 0.27 24.59
CA SER A 552 -49.77 -0.79 25.60
C SER A 552 -50.53 -0.49 26.89
N ASP A 553 -50.70 0.80 27.20
CA ASP A 553 -51.35 1.27 28.43
C ASP A 553 -52.86 1.36 28.25
N LEU A 554 -53.36 1.16 27.03
CA LEU A 554 -54.78 1.12 26.71
C LEU A 554 -55.27 -0.33 26.67
N ASP A 555 -56.47 -0.58 27.17
CA ASP A 555 -57.13 -1.86 26.98
C ASP A 555 -57.63 -2.04 25.53
N ALA A 556 -58.31 -3.15 25.26
CA ALA A 556 -58.73 -3.50 23.89
C ALA A 556 -59.57 -2.40 23.23
N GLU A 557 -60.37 -1.68 24.01
CA GLU A 557 -61.22 -0.58 23.55
C GLU A 557 -60.42 0.69 23.28
N GLY A 558 -59.53 1.10 24.20
CA GLY A 558 -58.66 2.25 23.99
C GLY A 558 -57.71 2.08 22.79
N ARG A 559 -57.23 0.85 22.53
CA ARG A 559 -56.37 0.55 21.37
C ARG A 559 -57.11 0.70 20.03
N ALA A 560 -58.40 0.36 19.98
CA ALA A 560 -59.22 0.58 18.80
C ALA A 560 -59.42 2.08 18.53
N HIS A 561 -59.60 2.87 19.60
CA HIS A 561 -59.76 4.32 19.52
C HIS A 561 -58.47 5.04 19.05
N LEU A 562 -57.32 4.67 19.60
CA LEU A 562 -56.01 5.18 19.18
C LEU A 562 -55.72 4.87 17.69
N SER A 563 -56.05 3.65 17.24
CA SER A 563 -55.85 3.25 15.84
C SER A 563 -56.63 4.15 14.87
N THR A 564 -57.88 4.46 15.23
CA THR A 564 -58.76 5.31 14.41
C THR A 564 -58.23 6.75 14.30
N LEU A 565 -57.71 7.32 15.38
CA LEU A 565 -57.11 8.67 15.38
C LEU A 565 -55.76 8.70 14.62
N ALA A 566 -54.96 7.64 14.72
CA ALA A 566 -53.69 7.52 14.01
C ALA A 566 -53.88 7.41 12.49
N ASP A 567 -54.92 6.70 12.05
CA ASP A 567 -55.27 6.57 10.63
C ASP A 567 -55.74 7.92 10.05
N ARG A 568 -56.55 8.69 10.79
CA ARG A 568 -56.96 10.07 10.41
C ARG A 568 -55.78 11.03 10.27
N LEU A 569 -54.81 11.00 11.20
CA LEU A 569 -53.60 11.85 11.13
C LEU A 569 -52.74 11.51 9.90
N ARG A 570 -52.64 10.22 9.55
CA ARG A 570 -51.82 9.71 8.44
C ARG A 570 -52.40 10.17 7.09
N GLU A 571 -53.72 10.11 6.95
CA GLU A 571 -54.46 10.57 5.76
C GLU A 571 -54.34 12.09 5.56
N ALA A 572 -54.40 12.87 6.64
CA ALA A 572 -54.23 14.32 6.59
C ALA A 572 -52.80 14.77 6.24
N ARG A 573 -51.76 14.07 6.73
CA ARG A 573 -50.35 14.34 6.38
C ARG A 573 -50.01 13.98 4.94
N GLN A 574 -50.52 12.85 4.44
CA GLN A 574 -50.34 12.44 3.05
C GLN A 574 -50.85 13.53 2.09
N THR A 575 -52.05 14.06 2.37
CA THR A 575 -52.67 15.12 1.57
C THR A 575 -51.83 16.42 1.55
N ARG A 576 -51.16 16.76 2.66
CA ARG A 576 -50.29 17.96 2.76
C ARG A 576 -48.92 17.75 2.09
N GLN A 577 -48.37 16.54 2.14
CA GLN A 577 -47.11 16.19 1.48
C GLN A 577 -47.27 16.18 -0.05
N ASP A 578 -48.38 15.61 -0.54
CA ASP A 578 -48.71 15.58 -1.97
C ASP A 578 -48.84 17.02 -2.55
N ALA A 579 -49.28 17.99 -1.74
CA ALA A 579 -49.36 19.41 -2.11
C ALA A 579 -47.98 20.13 -2.11
N LEU A 580 -47.06 19.78 -1.21
CA LEU A 580 -45.70 20.31 -1.14
C LEU A 580 -44.81 19.78 -2.27
N ASP A 581 -44.93 18.49 -2.60
CA ASP A 581 -44.16 17.85 -3.66
C ASP A 581 -44.49 18.42 -5.05
N SER A 582 -45.74 18.87 -5.26
CA SER A 582 -46.15 19.55 -6.50
C SER A 582 -45.55 20.96 -6.64
N ALA A 583 -45.33 21.68 -5.53
CA ALA A 583 -44.71 23.02 -5.54
C ALA A 583 -43.17 22.97 -5.70
N THR A 584 -42.52 21.94 -5.15
CA THR A 584 -41.06 21.76 -5.22
C THR A 584 -40.60 21.30 -6.61
N ARG A 585 -41.38 20.48 -7.33
CA ARG A 585 -41.07 20.06 -8.72
C ARG A 585 -41.01 21.24 -9.70
N GLU A 586 -41.85 22.25 -9.53
CA GLU A 586 -41.87 23.42 -10.43
C GLU A 586 -40.78 24.44 -10.08
N SER A 587 -40.37 24.52 -8.82
CA SER A 587 -39.22 25.33 -8.37
C SER A 587 -37.87 24.70 -8.77
N ALA A 588 -37.73 23.38 -8.65
CA ALA A 588 -36.54 22.63 -9.10
C ALA A 588 -36.35 22.70 -10.63
N ARG A 589 -37.44 22.64 -11.40
CA ARG A 589 -37.41 22.80 -12.87
C ARG A 589 -36.91 24.18 -13.35
N ARG A 590 -37.07 25.25 -12.57
CA ARG A 590 -36.55 26.60 -12.94
C ARG A 590 -35.16 26.91 -12.41
N ALA A 591 -34.70 26.22 -11.36
CA ALA A 591 -33.43 26.48 -10.70
C ALA A 591 -32.26 25.66 -11.26
N LEU A 592 -32.51 24.48 -11.84
CA LEU A 592 -31.47 23.51 -12.20
C LEU A 592 -31.19 23.54 -13.70
N ARG A 593 -30.08 24.19 -14.07
CA ARG A 593 -29.69 24.45 -15.45
C ARG A 593 -28.87 23.29 -16.01
N LEU A 594 -29.62 22.27 -16.39
CA LEU A 594 -29.17 21.04 -17.02
C LEU A 594 -28.67 21.27 -18.46
N ALA A 595 -27.50 20.74 -18.80
CA ALA A 595 -27.09 20.59 -20.21
C ALA A 595 -26.99 19.11 -20.58
N VAL A 596 -27.65 18.74 -21.68
CA VAL A 596 -27.72 17.37 -22.21
C VAL A 596 -27.08 17.32 -23.59
N SER A 597 -26.35 16.24 -23.87
CA SER A 597 -25.80 15.93 -25.18
C SER A 597 -26.08 14.46 -25.50
N ASP A 598 -26.81 14.22 -26.59
CA ASP A 598 -27.11 12.89 -27.13
C ASP A 598 -26.19 12.51 -28.32
N GLU A 599 -25.11 13.25 -28.53
CA GLU A 599 -24.14 12.94 -29.58
C GLU A 599 -23.42 11.62 -29.24
N PRO A 600 -23.50 10.56 -30.06
CA PRO A 600 -22.82 9.31 -29.75
C PRO A 600 -21.31 9.52 -29.73
N GLY A 601 -20.62 8.82 -28.83
CA GLY A 601 -19.17 8.77 -28.79
C GLY A 601 -18.67 7.42 -28.30
N PRO A 602 -17.38 7.11 -28.48
CA PRO A 602 -16.84 5.79 -28.13
C PRO A 602 -16.81 5.57 -26.61
N ALA A 603 -16.95 4.32 -26.18
CA ALA A 603 -16.77 3.88 -24.79
C ALA A 603 -15.43 4.34 -24.17
N ASP A 604 -14.36 4.46 -24.97
CA ASP A 604 -13.04 4.93 -24.54
C ASP A 604 -13.06 6.33 -23.90
N GLU A 605 -14.12 7.12 -24.11
CA GLU A 605 -14.31 8.37 -23.38
C GLU A 605 -14.43 8.17 -21.86
N LEU A 606 -14.88 7.00 -21.42
CA LEU A 606 -15.06 6.59 -20.03
C LEU A 606 -13.77 6.06 -19.40
N ALA A 607 -12.69 5.96 -20.16
CA ALA A 607 -11.44 5.41 -19.65
C ALA A 607 -10.80 6.30 -18.56
N ASP A 608 -11.27 7.54 -18.38
CA ASP A 608 -10.85 8.41 -17.28
C ASP A 608 -11.51 8.11 -15.93
N LEU A 609 -12.66 7.44 -15.92
CA LEU A 609 -13.42 7.15 -14.71
C LEU A 609 -12.87 5.97 -13.90
N ALA A 610 -11.95 5.19 -14.46
CA ALA A 610 -11.39 3.98 -13.83
C ALA A 610 -10.83 4.22 -12.42
N ARG A 611 -10.36 5.45 -12.16
CA ARG A 611 -9.71 5.81 -10.89
C ARG A 611 -10.63 6.41 -9.86
N ASP A 612 -11.76 6.95 -10.28
CA ASP A 612 -12.75 7.57 -9.38
C ASP A 612 -13.66 6.51 -8.75
N PHE A 613 -13.50 5.24 -9.17
CA PHE A 613 -14.19 4.11 -8.58
C PHE A 613 -13.30 3.33 -7.63
N ASP A 614 -13.79 3.13 -6.41
CA ASP A 614 -13.46 1.94 -5.67
C ASP A 614 -13.86 0.72 -6.51
N LEU A 615 -12.87 -0.03 -7.04
CA LEU A 615 -13.07 -1.13 -8.00
C LEU A 615 -13.67 -2.37 -7.34
N THR A 616 -13.74 -2.32 -6.02
CA THR A 616 -13.89 -3.48 -5.16
C THR A 616 -15.33 -3.67 -4.75
N ARG A 617 -16.12 -2.60 -4.89
CA ARG A 617 -17.55 -2.58 -4.59
C ARG A 617 -18.36 -2.78 -5.86
N THR A 618 -19.35 -3.66 -5.75
CA THR A 618 -20.38 -3.82 -6.77
C THR A 618 -21.28 -2.59 -6.78
N ARG A 619 -21.49 -1.98 -7.96
CA ARG A 619 -22.24 -0.72 -8.09
C ARG A 619 -23.60 -0.95 -8.75
N PRO A 620 -24.71 -0.46 -8.17
CA PRO A 620 -26.05 -0.65 -8.74
C PRO A 620 -26.36 0.38 -9.84
N TRP A 621 -25.46 0.48 -10.84
CA TRP A 621 -25.45 1.54 -11.87
C TRP A 621 -25.90 1.04 -13.24
N LEU A 622 -26.43 -0.18 -13.29
CA LEU A 622 -26.96 -0.79 -14.48
C LEU A 622 -28.49 -0.60 -14.52
N SER A 623 -29.00 -0.22 -15.69
CA SER A 623 -30.44 -0.24 -15.95
C SER A 623 -31.03 -1.64 -15.81
N ALA A 624 -32.32 -1.71 -15.51
CA ALA A 624 -33.01 -2.97 -15.21
C ALA A 624 -32.99 -3.99 -16.37
N ASP A 625 -32.75 -3.57 -17.62
CA ASP A 625 -32.65 -4.42 -18.80
C ASP A 625 -31.19 -4.84 -19.12
N GLY A 626 -30.22 -4.37 -18.34
CA GLY A 626 -28.80 -4.64 -18.57
C GLY A 626 -28.16 -3.92 -19.75
N ARG A 627 -28.91 -3.06 -20.47
CA ARG A 627 -28.45 -2.47 -21.75
C ARG A 627 -27.77 -1.12 -21.59
N ARG A 628 -28.15 -0.37 -20.55
CA ARG A 628 -27.57 0.95 -20.25
C ARG A 628 -26.77 0.90 -18.96
N LEU A 629 -25.49 1.27 -19.03
CA LEU A 629 -24.61 1.50 -17.89
C LEU A 629 -24.51 3.01 -17.64
N VAL A 630 -24.83 3.45 -16.43
CA VAL A 630 -24.88 4.88 -16.09
C VAL A 630 -23.71 5.20 -15.17
N LEU A 631 -22.77 6.00 -15.64
CA LEU A 631 -21.60 6.40 -14.86
C LEU A 631 -21.76 7.86 -14.47
N ALA A 632 -21.62 8.16 -13.19
CA ALA A 632 -21.72 9.51 -12.67
C ALA A 632 -20.47 9.88 -11.87
N GLU A 633 -20.06 11.15 -11.95
CA GLU A 633 -18.97 11.74 -11.18
C GLU A 633 -19.40 13.14 -10.71
N ALA A 634 -18.96 13.56 -9.52
CA ALA A 634 -19.06 14.95 -9.11
C ALA A 634 -17.68 15.56 -9.00
N ALA A 635 -17.59 16.84 -9.36
CA ALA A 635 -16.39 17.63 -9.16
C ALA A 635 -16.78 19.09 -8.93
N ALA A 636 -16.21 19.72 -7.90
CA ALA A 636 -16.43 21.13 -7.57
C ALA A 636 -17.92 21.57 -7.58
N GLY A 637 -18.80 20.72 -7.01
CA GLY A 637 -20.24 20.99 -6.91
C GLY A 637 -21.02 20.80 -8.22
N TRP A 638 -20.41 20.28 -9.28
CA TRP A 638 -21.09 19.84 -10.50
C TRP A 638 -21.26 18.32 -10.50
N LEU A 639 -22.35 17.84 -11.10
CA LEU A 639 -22.62 16.43 -11.38
C LEU A 639 -22.52 16.19 -12.89
N PHE A 640 -21.73 15.21 -13.28
CA PHE A 640 -21.55 14.76 -14.66
C PHE A 640 -22.03 13.31 -14.78
N VAL A 641 -22.98 13.05 -15.66
CA VAL A 641 -23.55 11.71 -15.91
C VAL A 641 -23.28 11.32 -17.36
N ARG A 642 -22.90 10.07 -17.57
CA ARG A 642 -22.65 9.48 -18.90
C ARG A 642 -23.42 8.17 -18.98
N VAL A 643 -24.24 8.00 -20.00
CA VAL A 643 -24.98 6.75 -20.25
C VAL A 643 -24.30 6.02 -21.41
N LEU A 644 -23.80 4.83 -21.13
CA LEU A 644 -23.23 3.92 -22.11
C LEU A 644 -24.29 2.90 -22.54
N ASP A 645 -24.44 2.73 -23.86
CA ASP A 645 -25.07 1.54 -24.44
C ASP A 645 -24.05 0.38 -24.43
N VAL A 646 -24.34 -0.65 -23.62
CA VAL A 646 -23.45 -1.79 -23.37
C VAL A 646 -23.30 -2.67 -24.62
N GLU A 647 -24.32 -2.78 -25.47
CA GLU A 647 -24.22 -3.59 -26.68
C GLU A 647 -23.35 -2.89 -27.73
N ARG A 648 -23.57 -1.58 -27.91
CA ARG A 648 -22.89 -0.76 -28.92
C ARG A 648 -21.51 -0.29 -28.50
N GLN A 649 -21.19 -0.34 -27.21
CA GLN A 649 -19.98 0.27 -26.63
C GLN A 649 -19.87 1.77 -26.99
N GLU A 650 -21.00 2.47 -26.92
CA GLU A 650 -21.11 3.90 -27.25
C GLU A 650 -21.70 4.69 -26.08
N VAL A 651 -21.06 5.81 -25.72
CA VAL A 651 -21.65 6.82 -24.83
C VAL A 651 -22.72 7.56 -25.62
N VAL A 652 -23.97 7.18 -25.37
CA VAL A 652 -25.15 7.69 -26.08
C VAL A 652 -25.68 8.99 -25.48
N ARG A 653 -25.33 9.29 -24.23
CA ARG A 653 -25.83 10.48 -23.54
C ARG A 653 -24.84 11.02 -22.51
N ARG A 654 -24.77 12.34 -22.41
CA ARG A 654 -23.97 13.09 -21.41
C ARG A 654 -24.83 14.18 -20.79
N VAL A 655 -24.82 14.25 -19.47
CA VAL A 655 -25.55 15.26 -18.70
C VAL A 655 -24.57 15.97 -17.78
N SER A 656 -24.58 17.30 -17.78
CA SER A 656 -23.88 18.10 -16.78
C SER A 656 -24.86 19.03 -16.11
N LEU A 657 -24.90 19.04 -14.79
CA LEU A 657 -25.77 19.90 -14.00
C LEU A 657 -25.09 20.32 -12.70
N ARG A 658 -25.42 21.51 -12.20
CA ARG A 658 -24.99 21.96 -10.88
C ARG A 658 -26.14 21.74 -9.90
N PRO A 659 -26.08 20.72 -9.02
CA PRO A 659 -27.13 20.54 -8.02
C PRO A 659 -27.20 21.74 -7.07
N PRO A 660 -28.38 22.02 -6.48
CA PRO A 660 -28.57 23.16 -5.61
C PRO A 660 -27.89 22.96 -4.24
N HIS A 661 -27.60 21.70 -3.93
CA HIS A 661 -26.84 21.28 -2.77
C HIS A 661 -25.59 20.56 -3.27
N PRO A 662 -24.40 20.93 -2.77
CA PRO A 662 -23.16 20.27 -3.16
C PRO A 662 -23.24 18.79 -2.81
N LEU A 663 -22.72 17.95 -3.71
CA LEU A 663 -22.55 16.52 -3.47
C LEU A 663 -21.22 16.27 -2.73
N GLY A 664 -20.23 17.15 -2.89
CA GLY A 664 -18.83 16.82 -2.58
C GLY A 664 -18.32 15.75 -3.55
N THR A 665 -17.31 14.98 -3.14
CA THR A 665 -17.00 13.71 -3.79
C THR A 665 -18.11 12.72 -3.47
N PHE A 666 -18.47 11.87 -4.44
CA PHE A 666 -19.43 10.80 -4.17
C PHE A 666 -18.99 9.51 -4.81
N GLU A 667 -19.15 8.43 -4.06
CA GLU A 667 -18.84 7.10 -4.55
C GLU A 667 -20.09 6.31 -4.90
N THR A 668 -21.29 6.77 -4.52
CA THR A 668 -22.49 5.94 -4.65
C THR A 668 -23.63 6.60 -5.41
N GLY A 669 -24.34 5.73 -6.12
CA GLY A 669 -25.50 6.07 -6.92
C GLY A 669 -26.31 4.79 -7.13
N LEU A 670 -27.54 4.95 -7.55
CA LEU A 670 -28.48 3.87 -7.78
C LEU A 670 -29.28 4.17 -9.04
N VAL A 671 -29.30 3.22 -9.98
CA VAL A 671 -30.20 3.24 -11.13
C VAL A 671 -31.37 2.32 -10.84
N GLU A 672 -32.57 2.89 -10.75
CA GLU A 672 -33.81 2.14 -10.55
C GLU A 672 -34.84 2.55 -11.62
N GLY A 673 -35.15 1.63 -12.54
CA GLY A 673 -35.88 1.97 -13.76
C GLY A 673 -35.09 2.97 -14.60
N ASP A 674 -35.71 4.09 -14.94
CA ASP A 674 -35.08 5.22 -15.64
C ASP A 674 -34.62 6.33 -14.71
N ARG A 675 -34.57 6.10 -13.39
CA ARG A 675 -34.15 7.10 -12.41
C ARG A 675 -32.73 6.81 -11.91
N LEU A 676 -31.85 7.79 -12.02
CA LEU A 676 -30.55 7.83 -11.37
C LEU A 676 -30.67 8.63 -10.07
N ARG A 677 -30.42 7.98 -8.93
CA ARG A 677 -30.27 8.62 -7.63
C ARG A 677 -28.79 8.73 -7.27
N VAL A 678 -28.31 9.93 -6.98
CA VAL A 678 -26.92 10.21 -6.57
C VAL A 678 -26.94 10.89 -5.20
N VAL A 679 -26.06 10.45 -4.30
CA VAL A 679 -25.84 11.06 -3.00
C VAL A 679 -24.35 11.18 -2.77
N GLY A 680 -23.86 12.33 -2.31
CA GLY A 680 -22.43 12.51 -2.01
C GLY A 680 -22.10 12.76 -0.55
N GLU A 681 -20.81 12.92 -0.25
CA GLU A 681 -20.28 13.11 1.11
C GLU A 681 -20.79 14.38 1.81
N GLU A 682 -21.15 15.41 1.03
CA GLU A 682 -21.80 16.63 1.55
C GLU A 682 -23.31 16.44 1.76
N LEU A 683 -23.81 15.23 1.51
CA LEU A 683 -25.20 14.82 1.70
C LEU A 683 -26.20 15.60 0.86
N GLY A 684 -25.76 16.19 -0.26
CA GLY A 684 -26.67 16.51 -1.35
C GLY A 684 -27.21 15.22 -1.95
N LEU A 685 -28.51 15.18 -2.24
CA LEU A 685 -29.18 14.11 -2.98
C LEU A 685 -29.79 14.67 -4.26
N VAL A 686 -29.57 13.99 -5.37
CA VAL A 686 -30.16 14.31 -6.68
C VAL A 686 -30.80 13.05 -7.25
N ASP A 687 -32.07 13.14 -7.62
CA ASP A 687 -32.73 12.17 -8.48
C ASP A 687 -32.90 12.77 -9.88
N LEU A 688 -32.31 12.11 -10.86
CA LEU A 688 -32.35 12.47 -12.28
C LEU A 688 -33.14 11.41 -13.04
N ASP A 689 -34.17 11.82 -13.77
CA ASP A 689 -34.85 10.97 -14.74
C ASP A 689 -33.98 10.90 -16.01
N LEU A 690 -33.53 9.72 -16.39
CA LEU A 690 -32.57 9.51 -17.47
C LEU A 690 -33.21 9.58 -18.86
N GLU A 691 -34.53 9.43 -18.98
CA GLU A 691 -35.24 9.55 -20.26
C GLU A 691 -35.48 11.02 -20.61
N THR A 692 -36.08 11.75 -19.67
CA THR A 692 -36.44 13.18 -19.80
C THR A 692 -35.28 14.11 -19.48
N ASN A 693 -34.26 13.61 -18.77
CA ASN A 693 -33.15 14.36 -18.18
C ASN A 693 -33.59 15.37 -17.11
N GLU A 694 -34.81 15.27 -16.59
CA GLU A 694 -35.28 16.19 -15.57
C GLU A 694 -34.77 15.79 -14.19
N VAL A 695 -34.38 16.79 -13.39
CA VAL A 695 -34.12 16.58 -11.97
C VAL A 695 -35.48 16.43 -11.27
N VAL A 696 -35.84 15.19 -10.94
CA VAL A 696 -37.09 14.84 -10.24
C VAL A 696 -37.06 15.38 -8.82
N ARG A 697 -35.88 15.35 -8.19
CA ARG A 697 -35.69 15.71 -6.79
C ARG A 697 -34.27 16.20 -6.55
N ALA A 698 -34.13 17.27 -5.78
CA ALA A 698 -32.85 17.69 -5.24
C ALA A 698 -33.04 18.19 -3.81
N VAL A 699 -32.39 17.56 -2.83
CA VAL A 699 -32.55 17.88 -1.40
C VAL A 699 -31.22 17.80 -0.67
N SER A 700 -31.09 18.55 0.43
CA SER A 700 -29.96 18.41 1.36
C SER A 700 -30.35 17.50 2.51
N LEU A 701 -29.53 16.47 2.74
CA LEU A 701 -29.63 15.55 3.88
C LEU A 701 -28.62 15.91 4.98
N ALA A 702 -27.98 17.09 4.91
CA ALA A 702 -26.96 17.52 5.87
C ALA A 702 -27.50 17.57 7.31
N GLY A 703 -28.81 17.75 7.50
CA GLY A 703 -29.47 17.70 8.81
C GLY A 703 -29.49 16.31 9.46
N ALA A 704 -29.25 15.25 8.70
CA ALA A 704 -29.12 13.89 9.22
C ALA A 704 -27.72 13.62 9.81
N ARG A 705 -26.73 14.45 9.46
CA ARG A 705 -25.34 14.27 9.89
C ARG A 705 -25.15 14.75 11.33
N PRO A 706 -24.59 13.92 12.22
CA PRO A 706 -24.17 14.39 13.54
C PRO A 706 -23.18 15.57 13.44
N PRO A 707 -23.25 16.57 14.33
CA PRO A 707 -22.25 17.64 14.38
C PRO A 707 -20.83 17.07 14.47
N SER A 708 -19.86 17.69 13.79
CA SER A 708 -18.44 17.29 13.76
C SER A 708 -18.11 15.91 13.18
N SER A 709 -19.09 15.22 12.56
CA SER A 709 -18.81 13.96 11.88
C SER A 709 -18.38 14.16 10.43
N VAL A 710 -17.52 13.26 9.94
CA VAL A 710 -17.10 13.16 8.55
C VAL A 710 -17.88 12.02 7.92
N VAL A 711 -18.44 12.23 6.73
CA VAL A 711 -19.14 11.17 6.00
C VAL A 711 -18.08 10.29 5.36
N GLU A 712 -18.10 9.01 5.69
CA GLU A 712 -17.20 8.03 5.08
C GLU A 712 -17.89 7.36 3.88
N GLU A 713 -19.19 7.03 4.02
CA GLU A 713 -19.93 6.36 2.98
C GLU A 713 -21.41 6.75 2.98
N THR A 714 -21.99 6.82 1.80
CA THR A 714 -23.43 6.95 1.59
C THR A 714 -23.86 5.79 0.70
N LEU A 715 -25.01 5.17 0.93
CA LEU A 715 -25.47 4.09 0.05
C LEU A 715 -27.00 4.13 -0.08
N PRO A 716 -27.55 4.64 -1.20
CA PRO A 716 -28.99 4.67 -1.43
C PRO A 716 -29.53 3.24 -1.53
N LEU A 717 -30.62 2.97 -0.80
CA LEU A 717 -31.21 1.63 -0.75
C LEU A 717 -32.34 1.50 -1.80
N PRO A 718 -32.32 0.47 -2.66
CA PRO A 718 -33.29 0.36 -3.75
C PRO A 718 -34.70 0.11 -3.25
N SER A 719 -35.67 0.53 -4.08
CA SER A 719 -37.10 0.40 -3.82
C SER A 719 -37.53 1.01 -2.48
N SER A 720 -36.76 1.99 -1.98
CA SER A 720 -37.02 2.68 -0.72
C SER A 720 -36.57 4.14 -0.81
N ASP A 721 -37.09 4.98 0.07
CA ASP A 721 -36.60 6.35 0.29
C ASP A 721 -35.57 6.40 1.42
N LEU A 722 -34.88 5.30 1.70
CA LEU A 722 -33.88 5.20 2.73
C LEU A 722 -32.47 5.30 2.14
N LEU A 723 -31.60 5.91 2.92
CA LEU A 723 -30.18 6.06 2.65
C LEU A 723 -29.41 5.48 3.84
N TRP A 724 -28.46 4.60 3.56
CA TRP A 724 -27.44 4.28 4.53
C TRP A 724 -26.39 5.40 4.57
N LEU A 725 -26.05 5.86 5.76
CA LEU A 725 -25.06 6.90 5.98
C LEU A 725 -24.05 6.43 7.03
N GLU A 726 -22.81 6.19 6.62
CA GLU A 726 -21.70 5.93 7.51
C GLU A 726 -20.91 7.21 7.76
N VAL A 727 -20.68 7.53 9.03
CA VAL A 727 -19.92 8.71 9.43
C VAL A 727 -18.92 8.33 10.52
N THR A 728 -17.74 8.93 10.51
CA THR A 728 -16.86 8.93 11.69
C THR A 728 -17.16 10.14 12.55
N SER A 729 -17.34 9.92 13.86
CA SER A 729 -17.70 10.99 14.79
C SER A 729 -16.77 11.07 16.00
N GLY A 730 -16.63 12.29 16.55
CA GLY A 730 -15.84 12.57 17.75
C GLY A 730 -14.31 12.54 17.55
N PRO A 731 -13.54 12.84 18.60
CA PRO A 731 -12.07 12.89 18.55
C PRO A 731 -11.41 11.54 18.25
N ASN A 732 -12.14 10.43 18.45
CA ASN A 732 -11.68 9.07 18.20
C ASN A 732 -12.00 8.58 16.79
N ARG A 733 -12.77 9.34 16.00
CA ARG A 733 -13.32 8.91 14.70
C ARG A 733 -13.98 7.54 14.76
N GLU A 734 -14.80 7.30 15.78
CA GLU A 734 -15.55 6.04 15.85
C GLU A 734 -16.58 6.03 14.71
N PRO A 735 -16.55 5.01 13.82
CA PRO A 735 -17.52 4.90 12.75
C PRO A 735 -18.90 4.65 13.35
N CYS A 736 -19.90 5.30 12.78
CA CYS A 736 -21.28 5.25 13.19
C CYS A 736 -22.13 5.20 11.94
N SER A 737 -23.06 4.25 11.90
CA SER A 737 -23.97 4.12 10.78
C SER A 737 -25.37 4.61 11.13
N TYR A 738 -26.00 5.29 10.18
CA TYR A 738 -27.33 5.86 10.29
C TYR A 738 -28.17 5.41 9.11
N LEU A 739 -29.42 5.07 9.40
CA LEU A 739 -30.44 4.94 8.37
C LEU A 739 -31.17 6.27 8.26
N VAL A 740 -31.03 6.94 7.12
CA VAL A 740 -31.58 8.26 6.86
C VAL A 740 -32.79 8.13 5.95
N ASP A 741 -33.90 8.71 6.37
CA ASP A 741 -35.06 8.89 5.52
C ASP A 741 -34.79 10.07 4.59
N THR A 742 -34.59 9.78 3.30
CA THR A 742 -34.29 10.81 2.30
C THR A 742 -35.45 11.78 2.18
N GLY A 743 -36.70 11.32 2.31
CA GLY A 743 -37.95 12.10 2.31
C GLY A 743 -37.91 13.27 3.29
N SER A 744 -37.65 12.95 4.55
CA SER A 744 -37.63 13.89 5.66
C SER A 744 -36.26 14.54 5.92
N GLY A 745 -35.17 14.00 5.38
CA GLY A 745 -33.80 14.42 5.69
C GLY A 745 -33.37 14.12 7.12
N ARG A 746 -34.05 13.21 7.82
CA ARG A 746 -33.78 12.86 9.23
C ARG A 746 -33.22 11.45 9.36
N ALA A 747 -32.27 11.27 10.27
CA ALA A 747 -31.84 9.96 10.71
C ALA A 747 -32.99 9.26 11.46
N ARG A 748 -33.42 8.09 10.97
CA ARG A 748 -34.45 7.25 11.61
C ARG A 748 -33.87 6.43 12.75
N SER A 749 -32.71 5.83 12.53
CA SER A 749 -32.07 4.96 13.51
C SER A 749 -30.55 5.09 13.40
N LYS A 750 -29.90 5.04 14.57
CA LYS A 750 -28.46 4.78 14.67
C LYS A 750 -28.27 3.28 14.77
N LEU A 751 -27.32 2.75 14.01
CA LEU A 751 -27.02 1.34 13.96
C LEU A 751 -25.77 1.05 14.79
N PRO A 752 -25.82 0.07 15.72
CA PRO A 752 -24.84 -0.04 16.80
C PRO A 752 -23.59 -0.85 16.44
N PHE A 753 -23.05 -0.76 15.22
CA PHE A 753 -21.95 -1.63 14.79
C PHE A 753 -21.00 -0.96 13.78
N ASP A 754 -19.78 -1.52 13.76
CA ASP A 754 -18.60 -1.24 12.92
C ASP A 754 -18.19 -2.62 12.38
N PRO A 755 -18.33 -2.95 11.07
CA PRO A 755 -17.89 -2.16 9.89
C PRO A 755 -18.97 -1.96 8.78
N SER A 756 -18.56 -1.35 7.65
CA SER A 756 -19.38 -1.04 6.47
C SER A 756 -20.21 -2.25 5.97
N PRO A 757 -21.54 -2.11 5.84
CA PRO A 757 -22.39 -3.21 5.39
C PRO A 757 -22.22 -3.50 3.90
N SER A 758 -22.36 -4.77 3.53
CA SER A 758 -22.68 -5.13 2.14
C SER A 758 -24.19 -5.12 1.94
N VAL A 759 -24.70 -4.35 0.97
CA VAL A 759 -26.11 -4.40 0.60
C VAL A 759 -26.35 -5.52 -0.41
N VAL A 760 -27.31 -6.39 -0.09
CA VAL A 760 -27.73 -7.50 -0.94
C VAL A 760 -29.07 -7.14 -1.56
N PHE A 761 -29.05 -6.85 -2.86
CA PHE A 761 -30.22 -6.40 -3.61
C PHE A 761 -31.12 -7.56 -4.06
N ARG A 762 -32.39 -7.56 -3.64
CA ARG A 762 -33.37 -8.61 -4.00
C ARG A 762 -34.74 -7.98 -4.20
N GLU A 763 -35.39 -8.30 -5.32
CA GLU A 763 -36.66 -7.70 -5.80
C GLU A 763 -37.78 -7.60 -4.75
N ALA A 764 -37.84 -8.49 -3.76
CA ALA A 764 -38.88 -8.50 -2.72
C ALA A 764 -38.36 -8.24 -1.30
N ALA A 765 -37.04 -8.21 -1.08
CA ALA A 765 -36.42 -8.03 0.22
C ALA A 765 -34.93 -7.74 0.06
N SER A 766 -34.50 -6.50 0.26
CA SER A 766 -33.09 -6.18 0.37
C SER A 766 -32.60 -6.36 1.81
N PHE A 767 -31.38 -6.87 1.95
CA PHE A 767 -30.75 -7.09 3.25
C PHE A 767 -29.45 -6.31 3.35
N LEU A 768 -29.14 -5.80 4.54
CA LEU A 768 -27.81 -5.34 4.88
C LEU A 768 -27.09 -6.48 5.60
N VAL A 769 -25.90 -6.83 5.14
CA VAL A 769 -25.03 -7.81 5.79
C VAL A 769 -23.90 -7.05 6.46
N THR A 770 -23.81 -7.14 7.79
CA THR A 770 -22.69 -6.55 8.55
C THR A 770 -21.92 -7.65 9.25
N ALA A 771 -20.60 -7.49 9.39
CA ALA A 771 -19.75 -8.47 10.05
C ALA A 771 -19.16 -7.88 11.33
N ASP A 772 -19.87 -8.00 12.44
CA ASP A 772 -19.37 -7.58 13.75
C ASP A 772 -18.65 -8.75 14.43
N GLU A 773 -17.38 -8.58 14.80
CA GLU A 773 -16.57 -9.63 15.44
C GLU A 773 -16.66 -10.99 14.72
N ARG A 774 -16.68 -10.96 13.38
CA ARG A 774 -16.88 -12.15 12.51
C ARG A 774 -18.25 -12.79 12.63
N ARG A 775 -19.32 -12.05 12.89
CA ARG A 775 -20.69 -12.57 12.82
C ARG A 775 -21.46 -11.81 11.76
N ALA A 776 -22.01 -12.54 10.79
CA ALA A 776 -22.86 -11.94 9.77
C ALA A 776 -24.23 -11.63 10.37
N ARG A 777 -24.57 -10.35 10.52
CA ARG A 777 -25.92 -9.91 10.87
C ARG A 777 -26.67 -9.56 9.60
N LEU A 778 -27.84 -10.16 9.43
CA LEU A 778 -28.77 -9.79 8.38
C LEU A 778 -29.74 -8.76 8.94
N LEU A 779 -29.82 -7.59 8.32
CA LEU A 779 -30.79 -6.57 8.68
C LEU A 779 -31.77 -6.37 7.52
N THR A 780 -33.01 -6.08 7.84
CA THR A 780 -33.99 -5.56 6.87
C THR A 780 -33.58 -4.16 6.42
N LEU A 781 -34.22 -3.65 5.37
CA LEU A 781 -34.03 -2.26 4.92
C LEU A 781 -34.29 -1.21 6.00
N ASP A 782 -35.16 -1.51 6.97
CA ASP A 782 -35.43 -0.63 8.12
C ASP A 782 -34.34 -0.71 9.21
N GLY A 783 -33.26 -1.47 8.97
CA GLY A 783 -32.16 -1.67 9.91
C GLY A 783 -32.51 -2.62 11.06
N LEU A 784 -33.65 -3.32 11.00
CA LEU A 784 -34.06 -4.29 12.01
C LEU A 784 -33.39 -5.65 11.74
N PRO A 785 -32.94 -6.39 12.76
CA PRO A 785 -32.43 -7.74 12.57
C PRO A 785 -33.46 -8.64 11.89
N ALA A 786 -33.09 -9.25 10.76
CA ALA A 786 -33.82 -10.38 10.21
C ALA A 786 -33.65 -11.55 11.19
N ALA A 787 -34.76 -12.20 11.56
CA ALA A 787 -34.81 -13.15 12.69
C ALA A 787 -33.69 -14.21 12.69
N GLY A 788 -33.14 -14.50 13.87
CA GLY A 788 -32.11 -15.52 14.11
C GLY A 788 -30.84 -14.94 14.75
N ASP A 789 -30.05 -15.79 15.39
CA ASP A 789 -28.72 -15.40 15.88
C ASP A 789 -27.75 -15.27 14.69
N PRO A 790 -26.88 -14.24 14.67
CA PRO A 790 -25.95 -14.04 13.57
C PRO A 790 -24.87 -15.13 13.60
N PRO A 791 -24.68 -15.89 12.51
CA PRO A 791 -23.74 -17.00 12.51
C PRO A 791 -22.29 -16.51 12.42
N ALA A 792 -21.38 -17.24 13.07
CA ALA A 792 -19.95 -16.90 13.13
C ALA A 792 -19.22 -17.25 11.81
N LEU A 793 -18.75 -16.25 11.09
CA LEU A 793 -18.02 -16.37 9.85
C LEU A 793 -16.62 -16.97 10.08
N PRO A 794 -16.18 -17.91 9.22
CA PRO A 794 -14.82 -18.44 9.25
C PRO A 794 -13.80 -17.53 8.55
N PHE A 795 -14.19 -16.30 8.20
CA PHE A 795 -13.38 -15.32 7.44
C PHE A 795 -13.80 -13.87 7.73
N HIS A 796 -12.95 -12.92 7.35
CA HIS A 796 -13.31 -11.50 7.28
C HIS A 796 -14.19 -11.25 6.06
N LEU A 797 -15.39 -10.69 6.23
CA LEU A 797 -16.33 -10.46 5.15
C LEU A 797 -15.85 -9.29 4.30
N GLU A 798 -15.72 -9.51 2.99
CA GLU A 798 -15.31 -8.48 2.03
C GLU A 798 -16.50 -8.05 1.15
N ALA A 799 -17.36 -9.00 0.74
CA ALA A 799 -18.55 -8.69 -0.05
C ALA A 799 -19.69 -9.68 0.17
N ALA A 800 -20.91 -9.23 -0.13
CA ALA A 800 -22.11 -10.07 -0.15
C ALA A 800 -22.96 -9.83 -1.41
N SER A 801 -23.67 -10.86 -1.85
CA SER A 801 -24.56 -10.81 -3.01
C SER A 801 -25.69 -11.83 -2.88
N PRO A 802 -26.83 -11.72 -3.59
CA PRO A 802 -27.88 -12.74 -3.53
C PRO A 802 -27.38 -14.12 -3.97
N ASP A 803 -28.01 -15.20 -3.50
CA ASP A 803 -27.80 -16.51 -4.12
C ASP A 803 -28.44 -16.53 -5.52
N PRO A 804 -27.72 -16.91 -6.59
CA PRO A 804 -28.28 -16.98 -7.93
C PRO A 804 -29.45 -17.95 -8.07
N ALA A 805 -29.52 -19.00 -7.24
CA ALA A 805 -30.45 -20.12 -7.40
C ALA A 805 -31.56 -20.17 -6.34
N GLY A 806 -31.57 -19.27 -5.36
CA GLY A 806 -32.41 -19.44 -4.18
C GLY A 806 -32.60 -18.18 -3.33
N PRO A 807 -33.26 -18.32 -2.17
CA PRO A 807 -33.46 -17.24 -1.22
C PRO A 807 -32.21 -16.94 -0.38
N GLY A 808 -31.08 -17.60 -0.65
CA GLY A 808 -29.82 -17.46 0.05
C GLY A 808 -29.09 -16.15 -0.23
N ILE A 809 -27.95 -15.99 0.43
CA ILE A 809 -26.99 -14.90 0.28
C ILE A 809 -25.61 -15.54 0.14
N LEU A 810 -24.83 -15.10 -0.84
CA LEU A 810 -23.42 -15.45 -0.96
C LEU A 810 -22.58 -14.42 -0.22
N LEU A 811 -21.62 -14.90 0.55
CA LEU A 811 -20.65 -14.12 1.31
C LEU A 811 -19.25 -14.47 0.80
N ALA A 812 -18.44 -13.48 0.44
CA ALA A 812 -17.05 -13.65 0.04
C ALA A 812 -16.12 -13.02 1.07
N GLY A 813 -15.00 -13.68 1.37
CA GLY A 813 -14.03 -13.12 2.30
C GLY A 813 -12.75 -13.92 2.46
N ARG A 814 -11.80 -13.35 3.22
CA ARG A 814 -10.47 -13.93 3.42
C ARG A 814 -10.44 -14.94 4.56
N ALA A 815 -10.14 -16.20 4.23
CA ALA A 815 -10.03 -17.26 5.22
C ALA A 815 -8.97 -16.91 6.28
N GLU A 816 -9.29 -17.17 7.55
CA GLU A 816 -8.35 -16.95 8.64
C GLU A 816 -7.17 -17.91 8.52
N ARG A 817 -5.95 -17.39 8.73
CA ARG A 817 -4.76 -18.23 8.83
C ARG A 817 -4.89 -19.09 10.09
N VAL A 818 -4.74 -20.40 9.92
CA VAL A 818 -4.52 -21.29 11.06
C VAL A 818 -3.16 -20.93 11.64
N THR A 819 -3.16 -20.40 12.86
CA THR A 819 -1.95 -20.01 13.61
C THR A 819 -0.93 -21.16 13.58
N GLY A 820 0.27 -20.90 13.04
CA GLY A 820 1.37 -21.88 12.95
C GLY A 820 1.78 -22.33 11.53
N THR A 821 1.21 -21.77 10.47
CA THR A 821 1.73 -21.91 9.09
C THR A 821 2.46 -20.63 8.68
N ASP A 822 3.46 -20.77 7.81
CA ASP A 822 4.36 -19.70 7.31
C ASP A 822 3.62 -18.36 7.16
N GLU A 823 3.99 -17.36 7.97
CA GLU A 823 3.28 -16.08 8.09
C GLU A 823 3.26 -15.28 6.77
N ASP A 824 3.97 -15.74 5.74
CA ASP A 824 4.01 -15.08 4.45
C ASP A 824 3.12 -15.72 3.37
N ALA A 825 2.57 -16.92 3.59
CA ALA A 825 1.72 -17.57 2.59
C ALA A 825 0.29 -16.95 2.55
N PRO A 826 -0.20 -16.45 1.41
CA PRO A 826 -1.55 -15.91 1.29
C PRO A 826 -2.63 -16.99 1.46
N ALA A 827 -3.67 -16.72 2.25
CA ALA A 827 -4.82 -17.61 2.40
C ALA A 827 -5.82 -17.36 1.26
N PRO A 828 -6.38 -18.40 0.60
CA PRO A 828 -7.30 -18.19 -0.51
C PRO A 828 -8.60 -17.49 -0.06
N LEU A 829 -9.21 -16.78 -1.00
CA LEU A 829 -10.54 -16.23 -0.86
C LEU A 829 -11.57 -17.35 -0.86
N ARG A 830 -12.58 -17.21 -0.01
CA ARG A 830 -13.67 -18.18 0.18
C ARG A 830 -15.01 -17.54 -0.10
N VAL A 831 -15.85 -18.24 -0.84
CA VAL A 831 -17.28 -17.91 -1.01
C VAL A 831 -18.11 -18.91 -0.23
N LEU A 832 -19.07 -18.42 0.54
CA LEU A 832 -19.93 -19.20 1.41
C LEU A 832 -21.40 -18.83 1.19
N GLU A 833 -22.26 -19.84 1.16
CA GLU A 833 -23.71 -19.70 1.04
C GLU A 833 -24.33 -19.56 2.44
N LEU A 834 -25.01 -18.46 2.71
CA LEU A 834 -25.83 -18.23 3.90
C LEU A 834 -27.31 -18.40 3.54
N ARG A 835 -28.00 -19.31 4.23
CA ARG A 835 -29.45 -19.52 4.04
C ARG A 835 -30.23 -18.81 5.15
N PRO A 836 -30.95 -17.71 4.85
CA PRO A 836 -31.73 -17.02 5.86
C PRO A 836 -32.89 -17.91 6.33
N GLY A 837 -33.05 -18.05 7.65
CA GLY A 837 -34.11 -18.84 8.27
C GLY A 837 -34.03 -18.82 9.80
N PRO A 838 -35.00 -19.42 10.52
CA PRO A 838 -35.00 -19.43 11.99
C PRO A 838 -33.78 -20.13 12.60
N THR A 839 -33.13 -20.99 11.82
CA THR A 839 -31.78 -21.51 12.10
C THR A 839 -30.87 -21.10 10.95
N SER A 840 -30.53 -19.81 10.90
CA SER A 840 -29.53 -19.29 9.96
C SER A 840 -28.27 -20.14 10.06
N GLY A 841 -28.08 -21.00 9.06
CA GLY A 841 -27.01 -21.98 9.01
C GLY A 841 -26.16 -21.74 7.78
N PHE A 842 -24.86 -21.98 7.91
CA PHE A 842 -23.98 -21.99 6.76
C PHE A 842 -24.30 -23.18 5.87
N GLY A 843 -24.53 -22.89 4.60
CA GLY A 843 -24.66 -23.86 3.53
C GLY A 843 -23.28 -24.35 3.08
N ARG A 844 -23.10 -24.41 1.76
CA ARG A 844 -21.83 -24.83 1.16
C ARG A 844 -20.81 -23.69 1.22
N HIS A 845 -19.54 -24.03 1.07
CA HIS A 845 -18.49 -23.05 0.79
C HIS A 845 -17.55 -23.60 -0.29
N VAL A 846 -16.86 -22.70 -0.97
CA VAL A 846 -15.85 -23.03 -1.97
C VAL A 846 -14.70 -22.02 -1.89
N ASP A 847 -13.47 -22.50 -2.00
CA ASP A 847 -12.29 -21.65 -2.11
C ASP A 847 -12.06 -21.29 -3.58
N LEU A 848 -11.72 -20.02 -3.86
CA LEU A 848 -11.48 -19.54 -5.22
C LEU A 848 -10.06 -19.93 -5.67
N PRO A 849 -9.90 -20.85 -6.65
CA PRO A 849 -8.59 -21.38 -6.98
C PRO A 849 -7.68 -20.33 -7.63
N GLY A 850 -6.53 -20.08 -7.02
CA GLY A 850 -5.53 -19.12 -7.51
C GLY A 850 -5.63 -17.73 -6.88
N SER A 851 -6.64 -17.45 -6.05
CA SER A 851 -6.67 -16.24 -5.23
C SER A 851 -5.53 -16.24 -4.21
N GLU A 852 -4.88 -15.10 -4.03
CA GLU A 852 -3.82 -14.86 -3.06
C GLU A 852 -4.33 -14.13 -1.80
N GLY A 853 -5.60 -14.31 -1.45
CA GLY A 853 -6.20 -13.61 -0.31
C GLY A 853 -6.18 -12.11 -0.51
N GLU A 854 -6.42 -11.70 -1.75
CA GLU A 854 -6.48 -10.32 -2.16
C GLU A 854 -7.54 -9.59 -1.32
N LEU A 855 -7.22 -8.36 -0.93
CA LEU A 855 -8.20 -7.51 -0.27
C LEU A 855 -9.21 -7.03 -1.32
N ASP A 856 -10.39 -6.65 -0.85
CA ASP A 856 -11.36 -5.91 -1.65
C ASP A 856 -11.99 -6.72 -2.82
N VAL A 857 -12.64 -7.82 -2.46
CA VAL A 857 -13.30 -8.74 -3.40
C VAL A 857 -14.65 -8.20 -3.86
N GLY A 858 -14.86 -8.07 -5.17
CA GLY A 858 -16.18 -7.76 -5.71
C GLY A 858 -17.07 -9.00 -5.81
N LEU A 859 -18.36 -8.90 -5.46
CA LEU A 859 -19.33 -9.99 -5.62
C LEU A 859 -20.66 -9.45 -6.17
N ALA A 860 -21.10 -9.97 -7.31
CA ALA A 860 -22.35 -9.57 -7.97
C ALA A 860 -23.12 -10.79 -8.47
N THR A 861 -24.45 -10.71 -8.55
CA THR A 861 -25.28 -11.85 -8.97
C THR A 861 -26.16 -11.47 -10.15
N SER A 862 -26.14 -12.29 -11.20
CA SER A 862 -27.09 -12.22 -12.31
C SER A 862 -28.13 -13.32 -12.15
N ARG A 863 -29.33 -12.94 -11.71
CA ARG A 863 -30.45 -13.88 -11.55
C ARG A 863 -31.03 -14.32 -12.89
N SER A 864 -30.90 -13.52 -13.95
CA SER A 864 -31.33 -13.93 -15.30
C SER A 864 -30.49 -15.11 -15.82
N GLU A 865 -29.21 -15.13 -15.46
CA GLU A 865 -28.26 -16.18 -15.83
C GLU A 865 -28.18 -17.31 -14.79
N ALA A 866 -28.80 -17.12 -13.62
CA ALA A 866 -28.63 -17.98 -12.45
C ALA A 866 -27.14 -18.21 -12.10
N LEU A 867 -26.34 -17.13 -12.14
CA LEU A 867 -24.91 -17.12 -11.82
C LEU A 867 -24.56 -15.97 -10.87
N ALA A 868 -23.61 -16.20 -9.98
CA ALA A 868 -22.89 -15.14 -9.29
C ALA A 868 -21.48 -14.99 -9.86
N PHE A 869 -20.91 -13.79 -9.76
CA PHE A 869 -19.59 -13.46 -10.25
C PHE A 869 -18.76 -12.89 -9.11
N ALA A 870 -17.64 -13.56 -8.81
CA ALA A 870 -16.65 -13.06 -7.87
C ALA A 870 -15.48 -12.46 -8.64
N LEU A 871 -15.17 -11.18 -8.38
CA LEU A 871 -14.03 -10.46 -8.91
C LEU A 871 -12.92 -10.43 -7.86
N CYS A 872 -11.80 -11.08 -8.14
CA CYS A 872 -10.61 -11.06 -7.30
C CYS A 872 -9.57 -10.14 -7.96
N PRO A 873 -9.36 -8.91 -7.46
CA PRO A 873 -8.36 -8.01 -8.00
C PRO A 873 -6.97 -8.53 -7.65
N ALA A 874 -6.12 -8.81 -8.64
CA ALA A 874 -4.72 -9.16 -8.39
C ALA A 874 -3.78 -8.09 -8.93
N ARG A 875 -2.55 -8.04 -8.40
CA ARG A 875 -1.54 -7.02 -8.74
C ARG A 875 -1.17 -6.93 -10.23
N THR A 876 -1.54 -7.92 -11.03
CA THR A 876 -1.14 -8.00 -12.44
C THR A 876 -2.33 -8.17 -13.37
N GLU A 877 -3.29 -9.01 -12.99
CA GLU A 877 -4.50 -9.33 -13.76
C GLU A 877 -5.60 -9.67 -12.75
N SER A 878 -6.78 -9.05 -12.89
CA SER A 878 -7.93 -9.43 -12.09
C SER A 878 -8.51 -10.75 -12.61
N ARG A 879 -9.20 -11.48 -11.74
CA ARG A 879 -9.87 -12.73 -12.10
C ARG A 879 -11.35 -12.65 -11.81
N VAL A 880 -12.16 -13.06 -12.76
CA VAL A 880 -13.61 -13.16 -12.59
C VAL A 880 -14.00 -14.64 -12.61
N TYR A 881 -14.62 -15.11 -11.52
CA TYR A 881 -15.14 -16.47 -11.38
C TYR A 881 -16.66 -16.43 -11.55
N ALA A 882 -17.22 -17.22 -12.46
CA ALA A 882 -18.65 -17.49 -12.44
C ALA A 882 -18.95 -18.66 -11.51
N ILE A 883 -19.94 -18.47 -10.63
CA ILE A 883 -20.36 -19.35 -9.55
C ILE A 883 -21.82 -19.73 -9.81
N GLY A 884 -22.03 -20.99 -10.18
CA GLY A 884 -23.37 -21.54 -10.44
C GLY A 884 -24.09 -22.03 -9.18
N PRO A 885 -25.33 -22.54 -9.37
CA PRO A 885 -26.12 -23.12 -8.29
C PRO A 885 -25.34 -24.19 -7.52
N GLY A 886 -25.37 -24.11 -6.19
CA GLY A 886 -24.66 -25.05 -5.33
C GLY A 886 -23.14 -24.84 -5.25
N LEU A 887 -22.65 -23.64 -5.64
CA LEU A 887 -21.26 -23.20 -5.66
C LEU A 887 -20.37 -23.92 -6.68
N ASP A 888 -20.93 -24.26 -7.84
CA ASP A 888 -20.16 -24.82 -8.96
C ASP A 888 -19.31 -23.73 -9.62
N LEU A 889 -17.99 -23.89 -9.59
CA LEU A 889 -17.05 -22.88 -10.09
C LEU A 889 -16.65 -23.16 -11.53
N SER A 890 -16.81 -22.15 -12.38
CA SER A 890 -16.15 -22.12 -13.70
C SER A 890 -14.65 -21.82 -13.58
N ALA A 891 -13.91 -22.10 -14.66
CA ALA A 891 -12.53 -21.62 -14.76
C ALA A 891 -12.51 -20.08 -14.75
N PRO A 892 -11.61 -19.44 -13.98
CA PRO A 892 -11.57 -17.98 -13.92
C PRO A 892 -11.21 -17.37 -15.27
N ALA A 893 -11.95 -16.33 -15.66
CA ALA A 893 -11.54 -15.46 -16.75
C ALA A 893 -10.52 -14.43 -16.25
N ARG A 894 -9.51 -14.15 -17.06
CA ARG A 894 -8.53 -13.09 -16.79
C ARG A 894 -9.04 -11.78 -17.38
N THR A 895 -9.07 -10.74 -16.55
CA THR A 895 -9.50 -9.40 -16.92
C THR A 895 -8.41 -8.38 -16.58
N PRO A 896 -8.48 -7.16 -17.12
CA PRO A 896 -7.62 -6.07 -16.67
C PRO A 896 -7.70 -5.84 -15.16
N GLU A 897 -6.61 -5.35 -14.55
CA GLU A 897 -6.58 -5.03 -13.10
C GLU A 897 -7.75 -4.11 -12.71
N GLU A 898 -7.97 -3.08 -13.53
CA GLU A 898 -9.08 -2.15 -13.39
C GLU A 898 -10.36 -2.77 -13.97
N THR A 899 -10.97 -3.70 -13.24
CA THR A 899 -12.29 -4.26 -13.55
C THR A 899 -13.24 -3.93 -12.41
N VAL A 900 -14.50 -3.60 -12.70
CA VAL A 900 -15.57 -3.37 -11.70
C VAL A 900 -16.82 -4.13 -12.11
N LEU A 901 -17.55 -4.65 -11.12
CA LEU A 901 -18.85 -5.27 -11.36
C LEU A 901 -19.97 -4.23 -11.17
N PHE A 902 -20.78 -4.09 -12.21
CA PHE A 902 -22.01 -3.29 -12.20
C PHE A 902 -23.21 -4.22 -12.21
N VAL A 903 -24.20 -3.91 -11.38
CA VAL A 903 -25.43 -4.69 -11.22
C VAL A 903 -26.64 -3.75 -11.35
N ASP A 904 -27.81 -4.27 -11.72
CA ASP A 904 -29.05 -3.51 -11.58
C ASP A 904 -29.62 -3.64 -10.17
N ALA A 905 -30.53 -2.73 -9.80
CA ALA A 905 -31.18 -2.73 -8.49
C ALA A 905 -31.89 -4.06 -8.11
N GLY A 906 -32.24 -4.90 -9.09
CA GLY A 906 -32.87 -6.21 -8.89
C GLY A 906 -31.91 -7.40 -8.88
N SER A 907 -30.61 -7.18 -9.10
CA SER A 907 -29.61 -8.24 -9.37
C SER A 907 -30.03 -9.19 -10.50
N ARG A 908 -30.67 -8.66 -11.55
CA ARG A 908 -31.10 -9.41 -12.72
C ARG A 908 -29.97 -9.58 -13.73
N HIS A 909 -29.15 -8.55 -13.92
CA HIS A 909 -28.06 -8.48 -14.88
C HIS A 909 -26.77 -7.99 -14.21
N VAL A 910 -25.64 -8.48 -14.70
CA VAL A 910 -24.31 -8.04 -14.25
C VAL A 910 -23.48 -7.69 -15.48
N VAL A 911 -22.75 -6.58 -15.40
CA VAL A 911 -21.81 -6.12 -16.43
C VAL A 911 -20.46 -5.87 -15.76
N ALA A 912 -19.38 -6.38 -16.34
CA ALA A 912 -18.02 -6.02 -15.96
C ALA A 912 -17.55 -4.82 -16.76
N GLY A 913 -17.33 -3.67 -16.11
CA GLY A 913 -16.58 -2.58 -16.73
C GLY A 913 -15.09 -2.88 -16.64
N CYS A 914 -14.40 -2.95 -17.77
CA CYS A 914 -12.99 -3.30 -17.86
C CYS A 914 -12.22 -2.12 -18.46
N TRP A 915 -11.19 -1.67 -17.76
CA TRP A 915 -10.30 -0.59 -18.20
C TRP A 915 -8.90 -1.13 -18.47
N TRP A 916 -8.31 -0.78 -19.61
CA TRP A 916 -6.93 -1.14 -19.91
C TRP A 916 -6.26 -0.06 -20.76
N GLY A 917 -5.38 0.72 -20.12
CA GLY A 917 -4.73 1.85 -20.75
C GLY A 917 -5.72 3.00 -21.01
N GLU A 918 -5.98 3.34 -22.27
CA GLU A 918 -6.93 4.40 -22.66
C GLU A 918 -8.25 3.83 -23.19
N ARG A 919 -8.50 2.53 -22.95
CA ARG A 919 -9.66 1.82 -23.47
C ARG A 919 -10.59 1.41 -22.35
N PHE A 920 -11.87 1.33 -22.71
CA PHE A 920 -12.92 0.85 -21.83
C PHE A 920 -13.84 -0.11 -22.59
N ALA A 921 -14.28 -1.17 -21.91
CA ALA A 921 -15.34 -2.03 -22.40
C ALA A 921 -16.29 -2.42 -21.26
N ALA A 922 -17.58 -2.36 -21.53
CA ALA A 922 -18.61 -2.92 -20.67
C ALA A 922 -18.97 -4.32 -21.17
N VAL A 923 -18.61 -5.37 -20.44
CA VAL A 923 -18.79 -6.77 -20.85
C VAL A 923 -19.99 -7.36 -20.09
N PRO A 924 -21.11 -7.67 -20.74
CA PRO A 924 -22.20 -8.43 -20.12
C PRO A 924 -21.67 -9.76 -19.57
N LEU A 925 -21.97 -10.06 -18.30
CA LEU A 925 -21.56 -11.31 -17.68
C LEU A 925 -22.68 -12.34 -17.78
N GLU A 926 -22.45 -13.31 -18.64
CA GLU A 926 -23.36 -14.41 -19.00
C GLU A 926 -22.67 -15.77 -18.78
N LYS A 927 -23.44 -16.86 -18.87
CA LYS A 927 -22.88 -18.21 -18.80
C LYS A 927 -21.74 -18.45 -19.80
N GLU A 928 -21.86 -17.89 -21.00
CA GLU A 928 -20.84 -17.92 -22.05
C GLU A 928 -20.29 -16.51 -22.33
N THR A 929 -19.80 -15.84 -21.27
CA THR A 929 -19.23 -14.49 -21.39
C THR A 929 -18.13 -14.44 -22.45
N ARG A 930 -18.32 -13.61 -23.48
CA ARG A 930 -17.31 -13.36 -24.53
C ARG A 930 -16.42 -12.20 -24.13
N TRP A 931 -15.27 -12.53 -23.56
CA TRP A 931 -14.25 -11.55 -23.20
C TRP A 931 -13.56 -10.99 -24.44
N PRO A 932 -13.33 -9.66 -24.53
CA PRO A 932 -12.51 -9.08 -25.58
C PRO A 932 -11.09 -9.65 -25.59
N GLU A 933 -10.46 -9.72 -26.77
CA GLU A 933 -9.02 -9.92 -26.81
C GLU A 933 -8.31 -8.67 -26.27
N TRP A 934 -7.70 -8.80 -25.09
CA TRP A 934 -6.91 -7.74 -24.48
C TRP A 934 -5.56 -7.59 -25.22
N LYS A 935 -5.55 -6.87 -26.35
CA LYS A 935 -4.30 -6.55 -27.08
C LYS A 935 -3.53 -5.48 -26.34
N GLY A 936 -2.44 -5.89 -25.68
CA GLY A 936 -1.58 -5.04 -24.87
C GLY A 936 -1.25 -5.70 -23.53
N SER A 937 -0.15 -5.30 -22.90
CA SER A 937 0.16 -5.79 -21.56
C SER A 937 -0.95 -5.38 -20.58
N LEU A 938 -1.76 -6.36 -20.12
CA LEU A 938 -2.68 -6.20 -18.98
C LEU A 938 -1.97 -5.67 -17.73
N ARG A 939 -0.65 -5.87 -17.64
CA ARG A 939 0.25 -5.39 -16.57
C ARG A 939 0.52 -3.89 -16.58
N ALA A 940 -0.12 -3.11 -17.45
CA ALA A 940 0.05 -1.66 -17.48
C ALA A 940 -0.78 -1.01 -16.36
N ARG A 941 -0.51 -1.39 -15.12
CA ARG A 941 -0.91 -0.64 -13.93
C ARG A 941 -0.53 0.82 -14.16
N ASP A 942 -1.35 1.73 -13.64
CA ASP A 942 -0.87 3.06 -13.34
C ASP A 942 0.43 2.91 -12.51
N PRO A 943 1.60 3.31 -13.02
CA PRO A 943 2.85 3.27 -12.27
C PRO A 943 2.79 4.16 -11.01
N LEU A 944 1.73 4.94 -10.87
CA LEU A 944 1.35 5.63 -9.65
C LEU A 944 0.30 4.74 -8.95
N PRO A 945 0.67 3.87 -7.98
CA PRO A 945 -0.31 3.01 -7.29
C PRO A 945 -1.45 3.83 -6.68
N ARG A 946 -2.62 3.21 -6.44
CA ARG A 946 -3.70 3.78 -5.62
C ARG A 946 -3.11 4.24 -4.29
N GLY A 947 -3.05 5.55 -4.11
CA GLY A 947 -2.24 6.18 -3.08
C GLY A 947 -1.52 7.37 -3.69
N THR A 948 -1.56 8.50 -3.01
CA THR A 948 -0.76 9.65 -3.43
C THR A 948 0.68 9.20 -3.62
N LEU A 949 1.29 9.64 -4.73
CA LEU A 949 2.71 9.45 -5.03
C LEU A 949 3.62 9.86 -3.87
N LEU A 950 3.13 10.43 -2.77
CA LEU A 950 3.87 11.01 -1.64
C LEU A 950 3.24 10.83 -0.24
N GLY A 951 2.00 10.33 -0.08
CA GLY A 951 1.29 10.42 1.21
C GLY A 951 1.22 9.13 2.03
N GLU A 952 0.90 7.97 1.44
CA GLU A 952 0.60 6.76 2.22
C GLU A 952 1.64 5.64 2.08
N SER A 953 2.30 5.51 0.92
CA SER A 953 3.33 4.48 0.69
C SER A 953 4.70 4.79 1.30
N TYR A 954 4.81 5.86 2.09
CA TYR A 954 6.07 6.44 2.57
C TYR A 954 6.23 6.44 4.09
N LEU A 955 5.46 5.58 4.77
CA LEU A 955 5.70 5.20 6.16
C LEU A 955 7.04 4.47 6.23
N CYS A 956 8.11 5.24 6.33
CA CYS A 956 9.39 4.75 6.79
C CYS A 956 9.20 4.42 8.27
N GLU A 957 9.06 3.14 8.60
CA GLU A 957 9.00 2.63 9.97
C GLU A 957 10.37 2.72 10.62
N THR A 958 10.90 3.93 10.79
CA THR A 958 12.14 4.19 11.53
C THR A 958 11.83 4.55 12.96
N ARG A 959 11.11 3.69 13.69
CA ARG A 959 11.20 3.74 15.15
C ARG A 959 12.46 3.00 15.52
N SER A 960 13.32 3.61 16.34
CA SER A 960 14.45 2.87 16.90
C SER A 960 13.92 1.66 17.70
N ARG A 961 14.66 0.55 17.76
CA ARG A 961 14.24 -0.62 18.59
C ARG A 961 13.95 -0.21 20.04
N ILE A 962 14.68 0.78 20.55
CA ILE A 962 14.51 1.35 21.89
C ILE A 962 13.19 2.12 22.00
N ALA A 963 12.91 3.03 21.07
CA ALA A 963 11.64 3.74 21.01
C ALA A 963 10.46 2.78 20.83
N ASN A 964 10.63 1.71 20.05
CA ASN A 964 9.63 0.66 19.89
C ASN A 964 9.33 -0.05 21.22
N ALA A 965 10.35 -0.47 21.97
CA ALA A 965 10.19 -1.09 23.28
C ALA A 965 9.52 -0.14 24.30
N HIS A 966 9.97 1.11 24.38
CA HIS A 966 9.39 2.12 25.26
C HIS A 966 7.93 2.42 24.88
N SER A 967 7.63 2.49 23.59
CA SER A 967 6.26 2.70 23.11
C SER A 967 5.34 1.52 23.43
N LEU A 968 5.86 0.29 23.51
CA LEU A 968 5.09 -0.88 23.95
C LEU A 968 4.77 -0.81 25.44
N ALA A 969 5.75 -0.40 26.27
CA ALA A 969 5.57 -0.20 27.70
C ALA A 969 4.55 0.92 27.99
N LEU A 970 4.67 2.06 27.29
CA LEU A 970 3.70 3.14 27.41
C LEU A 970 2.32 2.73 26.91
N TYR A 971 2.23 1.98 25.79
CA TYR A 971 0.96 1.44 25.30
C TYR A 971 0.26 0.59 26.37
N THR A 972 0.97 -0.35 27.02
CA THR A 972 0.38 -1.16 28.10
C THR A 972 -0.12 -0.31 29.27
N GLU A 973 0.48 0.86 29.49
CA GLU A 973 0.07 1.79 30.54
C GLU A 973 -1.19 2.60 30.19
N ILE A 974 -1.33 3.02 28.91
CA ILE A 974 -2.40 3.95 28.50
C ILE A 974 -3.56 3.30 27.73
N HIS A 975 -3.42 2.05 27.25
CA HIS A 975 -4.43 1.43 26.36
C HIS A 975 -5.81 1.23 27.00
N ASP A 976 -5.87 1.05 28.32
CA ASP A 976 -7.11 0.92 29.08
C ASP A 976 -7.74 2.28 29.48
N LEU A 977 -7.05 3.39 29.20
CA LEU A 977 -7.53 4.73 29.50
C LEU A 977 -8.34 5.29 28.33
N ALA A 978 -9.44 5.98 28.66
CA ALA A 978 -10.32 6.62 27.68
C ALA A 978 -10.73 8.03 28.14
N GLY A 979 -11.13 8.86 27.17
CA GLY A 979 -11.65 10.21 27.42
C GLY A 979 -10.65 11.11 28.15
N GLU A 980 -11.16 11.91 29.09
CA GLU A 980 -10.37 12.89 29.86
C GLU A 980 -9.20 12.25 30.61
N ARG A 981 -9.36 11.03 31.13
CA ARG A 981 -8.28 10.32 31.86
C ARG A 981 -7.08 10.00 30.97
N LEU A 982 -7.32 9.67 29.70
CA LEU A 982 -6.24 9.48 28.74
C LEU A 982 -5.57 10.81 28.44
N GLU A 983 -6.33 11.88 28.24
CA GLU A 983 -5.78 13.23 27.99
C GLU A 983 -4.90 13.71 29.14
N GLU A 984 -5.37 13.59 30.38
CA GLU A 984 -4.62 13.95 31.59
C GLU A 984 -3.35 13.12 31.71
N ARG A 985 -3.42 11.81 31.48
CA ARG A 985 -2.24 10.94 31.58
C ARG A 985 -1.21 11.28 30.51
N VAL A 986 -1.64 11.50 29.26
CA VAL A 986 -0.77 11.93 28.17
C VAL A 986 -0.13 13.29 28.50
N ALA A 987 -0.89 14.24 29.03
CA ALA A 987 -0.35 15.55 29.45
C ALA A 987 0.68 15.44 30.58
N GLU A 988 0.45 14.58 31.58
CA GLU A 988 1.40 14.29 32.66
C GLU A 988 2.69 13.65 32.12
N MET A 989 2.56 12.67 31.20
CA MET A 989 3.70 12.04 30.54
C MET A 989 4.52 13.04 29.73
N MET A 990 3.87 13.93 28.97
CA MET A 990 4.53 15.02 28.24
C MET A 990 5.27 15.96 29.20
N ALA A 991 4.61 16.41 30.27
CA ALA A 991 5.22 17.32 31.26
C ALA A 991 6.46 16.71 31.95
N ARG A 992 6.44 15.40 32.20
CA ARG A 992 7.57 14.67 32.82
C ARG A 992 8.67 14.28 31.83
N ALA A 993 8.36 14.23 30.54
CA ALA A 993 9.34 13.82 29.55
C ALA A 993 10.49 14.82 29.50
N SER A 994 11.69 14.34 29.78
CA SER A 994 12.95 15.08 29.80
C SER A 994 13.74 14.90 28.50
N THR A 995 13.36 13.96 27.64
CA THR A 995 13.99 13.69 26.34
C THR A 995 12.97 13.58 25.21
N GLY A 996 13.45 13.76 23.97
CA GLY A 996 12.63 13.53 22.77
C GLY A 996 12.28 12.05 22.55
N ASP A 997 13.12 11.11 22.99
CA ASP A 997 12.83 9.66 22.88
C ASP A 997 11.58 9.26 23.66
N GLN A 998 11.30 9.93 24.78
CA GLN A 998 10.08 9.70 25.57
C GLN A 998 8.83 10.21 24.85
N HIS A 999 8.94 11.32 24.11
CA HIS A 999 7.86 11.81 23.24
C HIS A 999 7.66 10.89 22.04
N GLU A 1000 8.74 10.43 21.40
CA GLU A 1000 8.66 9.43 20.32
C GLU A 1000 7.99 8.14 20.80
N ALA A 1001 8.35 7.66 21.99
CA ALA A 1001 7.71 6.50 22.60
C ALA A 1001 6.21 6.72 22.84
N LEU A 1002 5.82 7.91 23.33
CA LEU A 1002 4.43 8.27 23.58
C LEU A 1002 3.62 8.37 22.28
N LEU A 1003 4.17 9.02 21.24
CA LEU A 1003 3.59 9.01 19.90
C LEU A 1003 3.42 7.59 19.39
N GLY A 1004 4.43 6.75 19.65
CA GLY A 1004 4.37 5.37 19.25
C GLY A 1004 3.28 4.56 19.94
N ALA A 1005 3.03 4.84 21.22
CA ALA A 1005 1.95 4.23 21.99
C ALA A 1005 0.57 4.68 21.47
N LEU A 1006 0.39 5.99 21.21
CA LEU A 1006 -0.83 6.54 20.66
C LEU A 1006 -1.18 5.97 19.27
N GLU A 1007 -0.19 5.81 18.38
CA GLU A 1007 -0.40 5.20 17.06
C GLU A 1007 -0.91 3.75 17.15
N ARG A 1008 -0.55 3.00 18.20
CA ARG A 1008 -1.07 1.62 18.41
C ARG A 1008 -2.48 1.56 18.97
N MET A 1009 -2.95 2.62 19.60
CA MET A 1009 -4.33 2.72 20.08
C MET A 1009 -5.32 3.05 18.95
N GLY A 1010 -4.84 3.22 17.72
CA GLY A 1010 -5.65 3.63 16.58
C GLY A 1010 -5.76 5.16 16.43
N PRO A 1011 -6.76 5.65 15.68
CA PRO A 1011 -6.85 7.06 15.29
C PRO A 1011 -7.16 8.00 16.48
N ARG A 1012 -6.12 8.44 17.19
CA ARG A 1012 -6.17 9.48 18.24
C ARG A 1012 -5.47 10.77 17.79
N TYR A 1013 -5.90 11.30 16.63
CA TYR A 1013 -5.19 12.37 15.91
C TYR A 1013 -4.94 13.63 16.74
N ALA A 1014 -5.91 14.09 17.54
CA ALA A 1014 -5.76 15.32 18.32
C ALA A 1014 -4.67 15.20 19.41
N LEU A 1015 -4.59 14.06 20.10
CA LEU A 1015 -3.55 13.81 21.11
C LEU A 1015 -2.19 13.63 20.44
N ARG A 1016 -2.14 12.91 19.32
CA ARG A 1016 -0.93 12.75 18.52
C ARG A 1016 -0.37 14.11 18.07
N GLU A 1017 -1.19 14.97 17.46
CA GLU A 1017 -0.79 16.31 17.03
C GLU A 1017 -0.27 17.17 18.20
N ARG A 1018 -0.90 17.06 19.37
CA ARG A 1018 -0.46 17.76 20.59
C ARG A 1018 0.93 17.31 21.05
N VAL A 1019 1.18 16.00 21.07
CA VAL A 1019 2.49 15.42 21.43
C VAL A 1019 3.55 15.76 20.37
N GLU A 1020 3.20 15.71 19.08
CA GLU A 1020 4.09 16.10 17.96
C GLU A 1020 4.49 17.58 18.07
N ALA A 1021 3.54 18.47 18.39
CA ALA A 1021 3.80 19.89 18.59
C ALA A 1021 4.75 20.16 19.78
N ASP A 1022 4.55 19.48 20.91
CA ASP A 1022 5.42 19.62 22.10
C ASP A 1022 6.83 19.06 21.84
N LEU A 1023 6.92 17.93 21.13
CA LEU A 1023 8.19 17.34 20.70
C LEU A 1023 9.01 18.33 19.85
N VAL A 1024 8.37 18.97 18.86
CA VAL A 1024 9.02 19.99 18.00
C VAL A 1024 9.42 21.23 18.82
N ALA A 1025 8.59 21.66 19.77
CA ALA A 1025 8.85 22.86 20.56
C ALA A 1025 9.99 22.67 21.57
N ARG A 1026 10.01 21.54 22.30
CA ARG A 1026 10.94 21.30 23.42
C ARG A 1026 12.23 20.59 23.00
N PHE A 1027 12.17 19.78 21.94
CA PHE A 1027 13.32 19.01 21.46
C PHE A 1027 13.53 19.19 19.94
N PRO A 1028 13.73 20.42 19.45
CA PRO A 1028 13.79 20.72 18.01
C PRO A 1028 14.91 20.01 17.25
N LEU A 1029 15.94 19.54 17.95
CA LEU A 1029 17.06 18.77 17.37
C LEU A 1029 16.86 17.25 17.41
N HIS A 1030 15.76 16.77 18.01
CA HIS A 1030 15.46 15.34 18.06
C HIS A 1030 15.15 14.82 16.65
N PRO A 1031 15.62 13.62 16.24
CA PRO A 1031 15.40 13.10 14.89
C PRO A 1031 13.92 13.11 14.47
N LEU A 1032 13.02 12.67 15.33
CA LEU A 1032 11.58 12.70 15.03
C LEU A 1032 11.02 14.13 14.97
N ALA A 1033 11.47 15.06 15.81
CA ALA A 1033 11.03 16.47 15.77
C ALA A 1033 11.43 17.12 14.43
N VAL A 1034 12.67 16.89 14.03
CA VAL A 1034 13.22 17.32 12.74
C VAL A 1034 12.41 16.73 11.58
N LEU A 1035 12.15 15.43 11.60
CA LEU A 1035 11.32 14.78 10.58
C LEU A 1035 9.90 15.34 10.54
N THR A 1036 9.28 15.60 11.69
CA THR A 1036 7.96 16.23 11.79
C THR A 1036 7.97 17.65 11.20
N ALA A 1037 9.00 18.45 11.48
CA ALA A 1037 9.16 19.78 10.88
C ALA A 1037 9.33 19.72 9.36
N LEU A 1038 10.17 18.80 8.84
CA LEU A 1038 10.34 18.60 7.41
C LEU A 1038 9.05 18.11 6.72
N ARG A 1039 8.31 17.19 7.35
CA ARG A 1039 6.98 16.73 6.88
C ARG A 1039 5.98 17.88 6.85
N ARG A 1040 6.02 18.77 7.84
CA ARG A 1040 5.21 19.99 7.86
C ARG A 1040 5.59 20.96 6.75
N HIS A 1041 6.88 21.14 6.46
CA HIS A 1041 7.29 21.94 5.29
C HIS A 1041 6.83 21.34 3.97
N ALA A 1042 6.87 20.01 3.83
CA ALA A 1042 6.28 19.33 2.68
C ALA A 1042 4.77 19.60 2.62
N SER A 1043 4.07 19.60 3.75
CA SER A 1043 2.63 19.78 3.79
C SER A 1043 2.14 21.18 3.49
N GLU A 1044 2.96 22.17 3.83
CA GLU A 1044 2.78 23.58 3.53
C GLU A 1044 3.39 23.98 2.18
N THR A 1045 3.84 23.03 1.34
CA THR A 1045 4.53 23.24 0.05
C THR A 1045 5.76 24.17 0.11
N ARG A 1046 6.42 24.22 1.27
CA ARG A 1046 7.64 25.01 1.47
C ARG A 1046 8.87 24.22 1.03
N TRP A 1047 8.90 23.81 -0.24
CA TRP A 1047 9.91 22.89 -0.78
C TRP A 1047 11.35 23.42 -0.70
N GLU A 1048 11.56 24.72 -0.95
CA GLU A 1048 12.87 25.37 -0.80
C GLU A 1048 13.37 25.26 0.64
N ARG A 1049 12.51 25.61 1.60
CA ARG A 1049 12.82 25.52 3.03
C ARG A 1049 13.09 24.08 3.47
N LEU A 1050 12.27 23.12 3.02
CA LEU A 1050 12.50 21.69 3.29
C LEU A 1050 13.87 21.26 2.79
N ARG A 1051 14.20 21.56 1.52
CA ARG A 1051 15.50 21.22 0.92
C ARG A 1051 16.64 21.84 1.73
N ASP A 1052 16.52 23.10 2.09
CA ASP A 1052 17.58 23.84 2.79
C ASP A 1052 17.77 23.31 4.22
N ASP A 1053 16.68 23.05 4.96
CA ASP A 1053 16.71 22.47 6.31
C ASP A 1053 17.27 21.03 6.27
N ALA A 1054 16.84 20.19 5.31
CA ALA A 1054 17.36 18.84 5.12
C ALA A 1054 18.86 18.84 4.76
N ARG A 1055 19.30 19.76 3.89
CA ARG A 1055 20.72 19.95 3.56
C ARG A 1055 21.51 20.44 4.77
N ALA A 1056 20.97 21.36 5.56
CA ALA A 1056 21.61 21.85 6.78
C ALA A 1056 21.82 20.72 7.78
N LEU A 1057 20.82 19.84 7.96
CA LEU A 1057 20.93 18.64 8.80
C LEU A 1057 21.99 17.67 8.29
N ARG A 1058 22.07 17.45 6.97
CA ARG A 1058 23.11 16.60 6.37
C ARG A 1058 24.51 17.18 6.53
N ARG A 1059 24.66 18.51 6.51
CA ARG A 1059 25.93 19.20 6.75
C ARG A 1059 26.31 19.27 8.23
N GLY A 1060 25.32 19.27 9.12
CA GLY A 1060 25.54 19.17 10.55
C GLY A 1060 26.26 17.87 10.88
N ARG A 1061 27.21 17.89 11.82
CA ARG A 1061 27.92 16.68 12.30
C ARG A 1061 27.00 15.77 13.15
N HIS A 1062 25.78 15.53 12.70
CA HIS A 1062 24.93 14.52 13.30
C HIS A 1062 25.48 13.15 12.89
N ALA A 1063 25.80 12.31 13.88
CA ALA A 1063 26.44 11.02 13.66
C ALA A 1063 25.61 10.07 12.76
N HIS A 1064 24.31 10.35 12.58
CA HIS A 1064 23.42 9.59 11.70
C HIS A 1064 22.29 10.50 11.17
N VAL A 1065 22.22 10.71 9.85
CA VAL A 1065 21.09 11.38 9.20
C VAL A 1065 20.07 10.28 8.85
N PRO A 1066 18.84 10.31 9.40
CA PRO A 1066 17.84 9.28 9.08
C PRO A 1066 17.62 9.18 7.56
N PRO A 1067 17.53 7.98 6.96
CA PRO A 1067 17.25 7.81 5.53
C PRO A 1067 16.01 8.58 5.06
N HIS A 1068 15.02 8.78 5.94
CA HIS A 1068 13.82 9.58 5.64
C HIS A 1068 14.10 11.07 5.40
N VAL A 1069 15.15 11.64 6.00
CA VAL A 1069 15.57 13.03 5.68
C VAL A 1069 16.07 13.10 4.24
N LEU A 1070 16.91 12.15 3.83
CA LEU A 1070 17.42 12.08 2.44
C LEU A 1070 16.27 11.87 1.45
N HIS A 1071 15.29 11.04 1.82
CA HIS A 1071 14.10 10.82 1.00
C HIS A 1071 13.26 12.10 0.87
N LEU A 1072 13.02 12.84 1.96
CA LEU A 1072 12.31 14.12 1.92
C LEU A 1072 13.11 15.19 1.13
N GLU A 1073 14.44 15.22 1.24
CA GLU A 1073 15.29 16.08 0.40
C GLU A 1073 15.16 15.70 -1.08
N ALA A 1074 15.24 14.41 -1.42
CA ALA A 1074 15.08 13.94 -2.80
C ALA A 1074 13.73 14.34 -3.38
N LEU A 1075 12.68 14.27 -2.56
CA LEU A 1075 11.36 14.75 -2.92
C LEU A 1075 11.35 16.27 -3.16
N ALA A 1076 11.92 17.06 -2.26
CA ALA A 1076 11.98 18.52 -2.45
C ALA A 1076 12.78 18.90 -3.71
N LEU A 1077 13.91 18.24 -3.98
CA LEU A 1077 14.67 18.41 -5.22
C LEU A 1077 13.82 18.10 -6.45
N ALA A 1078 13.09 16.97 -6.42
CA ALA A 1078 12.18 16.60 -7.50
C ALA A 1078 11.09 17.67 -7.72
N ARG A 1079 10.54 18.24 -6.63
CA ARG A 1079 9.53 19.31 -6.68
C ARG A 1079 10.06 20.66 -7.12
N LEU A 1080 11.35 20.92 -6.93
CA LEU A 1080 12.03 22.12 -7.42
C LEU A 1080 12.52 21.97 -8.86
N GLY A 1081 12.38 20.79 -9.46
CA GLY A 1081 12.86 20.49 -10.82
C GLY A 1081 14.34 20.11 -10.91
N GLU A 1082 15.01 19.95 -9.76
CA GLU A 1082 16.39 19.43 -9.63
C GLU A 1082 16.38 17.88 -9.80
N LEU A 1083 15.91 17.39 -10.95
CA LEU A 1083 15.59 15.96 -11.16
C LEU A 1083 16.81 15.04 -11.12
N GLU A 1084 17.96 15.49 -11.62
CA GLU A 1084 19.20 14.73 -11.62
C GLU A 1084 19.74 14.56 -10.19
N ASP A 1085 19.74 15.64 -9.40
CA ASP A 1085 20.14 15.61 -7.99
C ASP A 1085 19.18 14.75 -7.15
N ALA A 1086 17.87 14.84 -7.41
CA ALA A 1086 16.87 13.99 -6.80
C ALA A 1086 17.15 12.50 -7.08
N LEU A 1087 17.45 12.14 -8.33
CA LEU A 1087 17.75 10.76 -8.71
C LEU A 1087 19.06 10.28 -8.09
N ALA A 1088 20.10 11.12 -8.06
CA ALA A 1088 21.37 10.82 -7.43
C ALA A 1088 21.17 10.50 -5.94
N LEU A 1089 20.36 11.31 -5.25
CA LEU A 1089 20.03 11.11 -3.83
C LEU A 1089 19.18 9.85 -3.60
N VAL A 1090 18.25 9.53 -4.50
CA VAL A 1090 17.50 8.27 -4.44
C VAL A 1090 18.39 7.05 -4.62
N GLU A 1091 19.35 7.09 -5.54
CA GLU A 1091 20.32 5.99 -5.70
C GLU A 1091 21.34 5.92 -4.54
N GLU A 1092 21.61 7.04 -3.85
CA GLU A 1092 22.32 7.05 -2.58
C GLU A 1092 21.53 6.32 -1.48
N ILE A 1093 20.25 6.66 -1.30
CA ILE A 1093 19.37 5.99 -0.31
C ILE A 1093 19.31 4.48 -0.57
N ARG A 1094 19.21 4.06 -1.84
CA ARG A 1094 19.18 2.63 -2.21
C ARG A 1094 20.48 1.89 -1.89
N ARG A 1095 21.63 2.57 -1.92
CA ARG A 1095 22.92 1.98 -1.53
C ARG A 1095 23.05 1.78 -0.02
N ARG A 1096 22.28 2.53 0.78
CA ARG A 1096 22.24 2.45 2.25
C ARG A 1096 21.15 1.50 2.80
N ARG A 1097 20.70 0.53 2.00
CA ARG A 1097 19.47 -0.26 2.27
C ARG A 1097 19.51 -1.01 3.60
N ASP A 1098 20.70 -1.35 4.10
CA ASP A 1098 20.91 -2.11 5.33
C ASP A 1098 20.68 -1.27 6.62
N GLU A 1099 20.48 0.05 6.50
CA GLU A 1099 20.29 0.98 7.62
C GLU A 1099 18.80 1.30 7.93
N GLY A 1100 17.85 0.52 7.40
CA GLY A 1100 16.40 0.71 7.64
C GLY A 1100 15.71 1.67 6.66
N ALA A 1101 15.94 1.48 5.36
CA ALA A 1101 15.66 2.48 4.33
C ALA A 1101 14.18 2.66 3.91
N CYS A 1102 13.84 3.90 3.54
CA CYS A 1102 12.60 4.26 2.85
C CYS A 1102 12.46 3.50 1.52
N ARG A 1103 11.22 3.12 1.17
CA ARG A 1103 10.90 2.54 -0.16
C ARG A 1103 10.94 3.64 -1.23
N VAL A 1104 12.11 3.87 -1.84
CA VAL A 1104 12.32 4.91 -2.87
C VAL A 1104 12.24 4.41 -4.31
N ASP A 1105 11.91 3.13 -4.55
CA ASP A 1105 11.90 2.56 -5.91
C ASP A 1105 10.80 3.16 -6.81
N ALA A 1106 9.65 3.54 -6.26
CA ALA A 1106 8.60 4.24 -7.00
C ALA A 1106 9.10 5.63 -7.45
N LEU A 1107 9.63 6.44 -6.53
CA LEU A 1107 10.22 7.74 -6.83
C LEU A 1107 11.38 7.64 -7.84
N ARG A 1108 12.25 6.63 -7.70
CA ARG A 1108 13.32 6.33 -8.65
C ARG A 1108 12.78 6.11 -10.07
N THR A 1109 11.73 5.30 -10.19
CA THR A 1109 11.12 4.97 -11.48
C THR A 1109 10.57 6.23 -12.13
N VAL A 1110 9.84 7.04 -11.37
CA VAL A 1110 9.31 8.33 -11.82
C VAL A 1110 10.43 9.27 -12.28
N LEU A 1111 11.48 9.44 -11.48
CA LEU A 1111 12.60 10.33 -11.80
C LEU A 1111 13.36 9.87 -13.06
N LYS A 1112 13.61 8.56 -13.20
CA LYS A 1112 14.25 7.99 -14.41
C LYS A 1112 13.41 8.23 -15.65
N GLU A 1113 12.09 8.10 -15.55
CA GLU A 1113 11.19 8.35 -16.68
C GLU A 1113 11.12 9.84 -17.03
N CYS A 1114 11.13 10.74 -16.04
CA CYS A 1114 11.24 12.18 -16.29
C CYS A 1114 12.54 12.57 -17.01
N LEU A 1115 13.66 11.90 -16.69
CA LEU A 1115 14.97 12.16 -17.29
C LEU A 1115 15.19 11.46 -18.64
N ALA A 1116 14.53 10.32 -18.89
CA ALA A 1116 14.70 9.55 -20.11
C ALA A 1116 14.16 10.30 -21.35
N LYS A 1117 14.95 10.33 -22.43
CA LYS A 1117 14.59 11.01 -23.69
C LYS A 1117 14.09 10.09 -24.82
N LYS A 1118 14.31 8.76 -24.76
CA LYS A 1118 14.19 7.88 -25.95
C LYS A 1118 13.78 6.40 -25.76
N ARG A 1119 13.19 5.96 -24.64
CA ARG A 1119 12.75 4.56 -24.49
C ARG A 1119 11.24 4.41 -24.74
N SER A 1120 10.84 3.24 -25.26
CA SER A 1120 9.44 2.83 -25.42
C SER A 1120 8.69 3.07 -24.11
N PRO A 1121 7.63 3.89 -24.11
CA PRO A 1121 7.17 4.50 -22.88
C PRO A 1121 6.27 3.52 -22.12
N SER A 1122 6.68 3.22 -20.90
CA SER A 1122 5.78 2.80 -19.83
C SER A 1122 4.57 3.77 -19.74
N PRO A 1123 3.46 3.41 -19.08
CA PRO A 1123 2.34 4.32 -18.93
C PRO A 1123 2.73 5.69 -18.32
N LEU A 1124 3.65 5.74 -17.35
CA LEU A 1124 4.14 7.02 -16.80
C LEU A 1124 5.10 7.74 -17.74
N GLY A 1125 5.94 7.02 -18.49
CA GLY A 1125 6.71 7.63 -19.57
C GLY A 1125 5.80 8.32 -20.60
N ARG A 1126 4.64 7.72 -20.94
CA ARG A 1126 3.64 8.33 -21.83
C ARG A 1126 2.98 9.56 -21.21
N LEU A 1127 2.63 9.47 -19.93
CA LEU A 1127 2.04 10.56 -19.17
C LEU A 1127 2.98 11.76 -19.07
N VAL A 1128 4.22 11.52 -18.66
CA VAL A 1128 5.28 12.53 -18.55
C VAL A 1128 5.57 13.15 -19.92
N ASP A 1129 5.68 12.35 -20.98
CA ASP A 1129 5.88 12.85 -22.35
C ASP A 1129 4.70 13.71 -22.81
N ALA A 1130 3.45 13.30 -22.54
CA ALA A 1130 2.25 14.08 -22.85
C ALA A 1130 2.26 15.43 -22.10
N VAL A 1131 2.58 15.44 -20.80
CA VAL A 1131 2.69 16.68 -20.01
C VAL A 1131 3.83 17.57 -20.51
N ARG A 1132 5.00 17.03 -20.82
CA ARG A 1132 6.13 17.81 -21.38
C ARG A 1132 5.78 18.46 -22.72
N LYS A 1133 5.16 17.70 -23.62
CA LYS A 1133 4.69 18.22 -24.91
C LYS A 1133 3.60 19.27 -24.72
N ALA A 1134 2.70 19.06 -23.76
CA ALA A 1134 1.66 20.03 -23.43
C ALA A 1134 2.23 21.32 -22.83
N ILE A 1135 3.26 21.24 -21.99
CA ILE A 1135 3.99 22.42 -21.50
C ILE A 1135 4.62 23.21 -22.65
N ALA A 1136 5.27 22.52 -23.59
CA ALA A 1136 5.86 23.16 -24.77
C ALA A 1136 4.80 23.82 -25.66
N ALA A 1137 3.69 23.13 -25.92
CA ALA A 1137 2.55 23.66 -26.67
C ALA A 1137 1.87 24.85 -25.95
N HIS A 1138 1.75 24.79 -24.62
CA HIS A 1138 1.24 25.89 -23.80
C HIS A 1138 2.12 27.13 -23.93
N ALA A 1139 3.45 26.97 -23.84
CA ALA A 1139 4.40 28.07 -24.04
C ALA A 1139 4.35 28.67 -25.46
N ALA A 1140 4.00 27.86 -26.47
CA ALA A 1140 3.77 28.29 -27.84
C ALA A 1140 2.37 28.89 -28.11
N GLY A 1141 1.45 28.86 -27.13
CA GLY A 1141 0.07 29.30 -27.30
C GLY A 1141 -0.82 28.36 -28.13
N GLU A 1142 -0.40 27.10 -28.31
CA GLU A 1142 -1.11 26.08 -29.09
C GLU A 1142 -2.18 25.35 -28.24
N TRP A 1143 -3.20 26.06 -27.78
CA TRP A 1143 -4.19 25.56 -26.83
C TRP A 1143 -4.91 24.29 -27.28
N GLN A 1144 -5.20 24.15 -28.57
CA GLN A 1144 -5.84 22.95 -29.10
C GLN A 1144 -4.94 21.72 -28.98
N VAL A 1145 -3.63 21.89 -29.17
CA VAL A 1145 -2.64 20.80 -29.04
C VAL A 1145 -2.52 20.39 -27.57
N VAL A 1146 -2.49 21.36 -26.65
CA VAL A 1146 -2.52 21.10 -25.19
C VAL A 1146 -3.76 20.27 -24.83
N ALA A 1147 -4.94 20.67 -25.30
CA ALA A 1147 -6.18 19.93 -25.05
C ALA A 1147 -6.11 18.51 -25.63
N VAL A 1148 -5.61 18.29 -26.84
CA VAL A 1148 -5.50 16.94 -27.44
C VAL A 1148 -4.48 16.04 -26.72
N LEU A 1149 -3.38 16.63 -26.24
CA LEU A 1149 -2.35 15.89 -25.50
C LEU A 1149 -2.82 15.47 -24.11
N LEU A 1150 -3.57 16.34 -23.41
CA LEU A 1150 -3.98 16.15 -22.03
C LEU A 1150 -5.41 15.63 -21.85
N ASP A 1151 -6.29 15.76 -22.85
CA ASP A 1151 -7.63 15.17 -22.85
C ASP A 1151 -7.58 13.68 -23.24
N ARG A 1152 -6.67 12.96 -22.59
CA ARG A 1152 -6.50 11.51 -22.70
C ARG A 1152 -6.87 10.85 -21.38
N ALA A 1153 -7.42 9.65 -21.44
CA ALA A 1153 -7.83 8.91 -20.26
C ALA A 1153 -6.73 8.78 -19.20
N LEU A 1154 -5.52 8.42 -19.65
CA LEU A 1154 -4.33 8.33 -18.79
C LEU A 1154 -4.06 9.63 -18.01
N VAL A 1155 -4.19 10.79 -18.66
CA VAL A 1155 -3.93 12.10 -18.04
C VAL A 1155 -5.09 12.53 -17.14
N ARG A 1156 -6.33 12.29 -17.56
CA ARG A 1156 -7.54 12.65 -16.79
C ARG A 1156 -7.63 11.84 -15.50
N ALA A 1157 -7.49 10.52 -15.63
CA ALA A 1157 -7.44 9.61 -14.50
C ALA A 1157 -6.29 10.02 -13.56
N SER A 1158 -5.13 10.38 -14.11
CA SER A 1158 -4.21 11.34 -13.53
C SER A 1158 -4.27 11.71 -12.04
N GLY A 1159 -5.25 12.59 -11.78
CA GLY A 1159 -5.25 13.50 -10.65
C GLY A 1159 -4.04 14.45 -10.65
N ILE A 1160 -3.17 14.44 -11.68
CA ILE A 1160 -1.96 15.26 -11.70
C ILE A 1160 -2.35 16.72 -11.82
N TYR A 1161 -2.14 17.46 -10.74
CA TYR A 1161 -2.57 18.84 -10.59
C TYR A 1161 -2.09 19.75 -11.75
N GLN A 1162 -0.82 19.67 -12.12
CA GLN A 1162 -0.26 20.44 -13.25
C GLN A 1162 -0.90 20.08 -14.60
N ALA A 1163 -1.18 18.80 -14.85
CA ALA A 1163 -1.82 18.38 -16.09
C ALA A 1163 -3.27 18.85 -16.16
N GLN A 1164 -4.00 18.82 -15.05
CA GLN A 1164 -5.37 19.33 -14.96
C GLN A 1164 -5.41 20.85 -15.12
N ALA A 1165 -4.44 21.57 -14.53
CA ALA A 1165 -4.31 23.02 -14.70
C ALA A 1165 -4.05 23.41 -16.17
N LEU A 1166 -3.13 22.71 -16.86
CA LEU A 1166 -2.85 22.94 -18.27
C LEU A 1166 -4.06 22.60 -19.16
N LEU A 1167 -4.76 21.50 -18.87
CA LEU A 1167 -5.98 21.12 -19.59
C LEU A 1167 -7.09 22.17 -19.40
N ALA A 1168 -7.32 22.63 -18.17
CA ALA A 1168 -8.26 23.70 -17.85
C ALA A 1168 -7.88 25.01 -18.56
N ALA A 1169 -6.60 25.41 -18.52
CA ALA A 1169 -6.11 26.59 -19.24
C ALA A 1169 -6.39 26.52 -20.75
N ALA A 1170 -6.11 25.37 -21.37
CA ALA A 1170 -6.45 25.12 -22.77
C ALA A 1170 -7.95 25.24 -23.02
N ARG A 1171 -8.78 24.59 -22.18
CA ARG A 1171 -10.25 24.61 -22.31
C ARG A 1171 -10.84 26.01 -22.11
N LEU A 1172 -10.25 26.85 -21.26
CA LEU A 1172 -10.65 28.25 -21.10
C LEU A 1172 -10.42 29.07 -22.38
N ARG A 1173 -9.38 28.73 -23.16
CA ARG A 1173 -8.99 29.45 -24.40
C ARG A 1173 -9.62 28.90 -25.67
N THR A 1174 -10.03 27.63 -25.67
CA THR A 1174 -10.73 27.01 -26.82
C THR A 1174 -12.25 27.22 -26.73
N ALA A 1175 -12.88 27.49 -27.87
CA ALA A 1175 -14.34 27.49 -28.00
C ALA A 1175 -14.90 26.06 -27.80
N ALA A 1176 -16.15 25.98 -27.36
CA ALA A 1176 -16.83 24.72 -27.08
C ALA A 1176 -18.11 24.65 -27.92
N ASP A 1177 -17.93 24.48 -29.23
CA ASP A 1177 -18.98 24.68 -30.23
C ASP A 1177 -19.97 23.50 -30.33
N THR A 1178 -19.68 22.41 -29.61
CA THR A 1178 -20.57 21.24 -29.53
C THR A 1178 -20.96 20.95 -28.07
N PRO A 1179 -22.16 20.40 -27.83
CA PRO A 1179 -22.56 19.95 -26.49
C PRO A 1179 -21.55 19.01 -25.84
N ARG A 1180 -20.91 18.12 -26.61
CA ARG A 1180 -19.83 17.25 -26.13
C ARG A 1180 -18.58 18.03 -25.73
N ALA A 1181 -18.17 19.04 -26.50
CA ALA A 1181 -17.04 19.90 -26.15
C ALA A 1181 -17.33 20.74 -24.89
N LEU A 1182 -18.57 21.20 -24.74
CA LEU A 1182 -19.03 21.94 -23.56
C LEU A 1182 -18.99 21.08 -22.30
N PHE A 1183 -19.50 19.84 -22.38
CA PHE A 1183 -19.41 18.86 -21.29
C PHE A 1183 -17.96 18.67 -20.85
N ARG A 1184 -17.04 18.42 -21.80
CA ARG A 1184 -15.61 18.23 -21.51
C ARG A 1184 -14.94 19.48 -20.92
N LYS A 1185 -15.32 20.67 -21.40
CA LYS A 1185 -14.84 21.94 -20.84
C LYS A 1185 -15.28 22.06 -19.39
N ARG A 1186 -16.57 21.88 -19.08
CA ARG A 1186 -17.08 21.94 -17.71
C ARG A 1186 -16.38 20.95 -16.78
N LEU A 1187 -16.23 19.70 -17.23
CA LEU A 1187 -15.57 18.65 -16.45
C LEU A 1187 -14.10 19.00 -16.15
N ALA A 1188 -13.34 19.46 -17.13
CA ALA A 1188 -11.94 19.83 -16.94
C ALA A 1188 -11.78 20.99 -15.93
N LEU A 1189 -12.67 22.00 -16.01
CA LEU A 1189 -12.67 23.11 -15.06
C LEU A 1189 -13.05 22.66 -13.65
N ALA A 1190 -14.07 21.82 -13.54
CA ALA A 1190 -14.57 21.30 -12.26
C ALA A 1190 -13.52 20.43 -11.56
N ARG A 1191 -12.88 19.49 -12.27
CA ARG A 1191 -11.79 18.65 -11.72
C ARG A 1191 -10.59 19.48 -11.27
N LEU A 1192 -10.20 20.53 -12.00
CA LEU A 1192 -9.16 21.43 -11.52
C LEU A 1192 -9.56 22.06 -10.18
N LEU A 1193 -10.78 22.59 -10.06
CA LEU A 1193 -11.23 23.27 -8.85
C LEU A 1193 -11.30 22.33 -7.64
N GLU A 1194 -11.69 21.09 -7.86
CA GLU A 1194 -11.71 20.04 -6.83
C GLU A 1194 -10.29 19.75 -6.32
N ILE A 1195 -9.37 19.38 -7.22
CA ILE A 1195 -7.97 19.10 -6.85
C ILE A 1195 -7.28 20.33 -6.25
N HIS A 1196 -7.66 21.52 -6.71
CA HIS A 1196 -7.19 22.78 -6.14
C HIS A 1196 -7.70 23.01 -4.70
N GLY A 1197 -8.90 22.55 -4.37
CA GLY A 1197 -9.46 22.60 -3.01
C GLY A 1197 -8.80 21.61 -2.04
N GLU A 1198 -8.19 20.53 -2.55
CA GLU A 1198 -7.47 19.54 -1.73
C GLU A 1198 -6.25 20.14 -1.02
N ARG A 1199 -5.91 19.55 0.13
CA ARG A 1199 -4.68 19.91 0.86
C ARG A 1199 -3.47 19.61 -0.04
N PRO A 1200 -2.41 20.44 -0.01
CA PRO A 1200 -1.29 20.25 -0.94
C PRO A 1200 -0.56 18.90 -0.88
N LEU A 1201 -0.54 18.20 0.27
CA LEU A 1201 -0.01 16.83 0.35
C LEU A 1201 -0.87 15.78 -0.34
N GLN A 1202 -2.17 16.03 -0.44
CA GLN A 1202 -3.12 15.12 -1.07
C GLN A 1202 -3.08 15.25 -2.59
N ARG A 1203 -2.64 16.42 -3.10
CA ARG A 1203 -2.49 16.66 -4.53
C ARG A 1203 -1.44 15.71 -5.13
N ARG A 1204 -1.87 14.90 -6.08
CA ARG A 1204 -0.97 14.12 -6.94
C ARG A 1204 -0.31 15.07 -7.90
N ASP A 1205 1.01 15.06 -7.96
CA ASP A 1205 1.70 15.91 -8.93
C ASP A 1205 3.08 15.33 -9.26
N LEU A 1206 3.54 15.62 -10.48
CA LEU A 1206 4.82 15.13 -10.97
C LEU A 1206 5.97 15.96 -10.35
N PRO A 1207 7.21 15.44 -10.38
CA PRO A 1207 8.37 16.30 -10.27
C PRO A 1207 8.24 17.49 -11.24
N ARG A 1208 8.59 18.69 -10.79
CA ARG A 1208 8.33 19.91 -11.56
C ARG A 1208 9.14 19.87 -12.85
N LEU A 1209 8.43 19.73 -13.97
CA LEU A 1209 9.05 19.66 -15.29
C LEU A 1209 9.47 21.07 -15.74
N PRO A 1210 10.56 21.22 -16.53
CA PRO A 1210 10.97 22.51 -17.07
C PRO A 1210 9.82 23.19 -17.84
N GLY A 1211 9.49 24.43 -17.47
CA GLY A 1211 8.39 25.20 -18.07
C GLY A 1211 7.00 24.91 -17.50
N ALA A 1212 6.87 24.04 -16.48
CA ALA A 1212 5.62 23.83 -15.78
C ALA A 1212 5.08 25.12 -15.14
N LEU A 1213 3.76 25.21 -14.97
CA LEU A 1213 3.10 26.37 -14.38
C LEU A 1213 3.60 26.57 -12.94
N ASP A 1214 3.86 27.82 -12.55
CA ASP A 1214 4.05 28.15 -11.14
C ASP A 1214 2.71 28.19 -10.40
N ASP A 1215 2.76 28.17 -9.07
CA ASP A 1215 1.55 28.11 -8.23
C ASP A 1215 0.64 29.33 -8.47
N ALA A 1216 1.22 30.51 -8.75
CA ALA A 1216 0.46 31.72 -9.04
C ALA A 1216 -0.31 31.63 -10.37
N ALA A 1217 0.29 31.04 -11.40
CA ALA A 1217 -0.37 30.79 -12.67
C ALA A 1217 -1.51 29.77 -12.50
N VAL A 1218 -1.30 28.70 -11.72
CA VAL A 1218 -2.36 27.73 -11.46
C VAL A 1218 -3.51 28.34 -10.65
N GLU A 1219 -3.21 29.15 -9.63
CA GLU A 1219 -4.22 29.92 -8.88
C GLU A 1219 -5.05 30.82 -9.81
N ALA A 1220 -4.40 31.54 -10.72
CA ALA A 1220 -5.09 32.38 -11.69
C ALA A 1220 -5.99 31.58 -12.65
N ILE A 1221 -5.55 30.38 -13.08
CA ILE A 1221 -6.36 29.47 -13.90
C ILE A 1221 -7.55 28.96 -13.09
N ALA A 1222 -7.36 28.56 -11.83
CA ALA A 1222 -8.44 28.10 -10.95
C ALA A 1222 -9.47 29.20 -10.70
N ALA A 1223 -9.03 30.43 -10.39
CA ALA A 1223 -9.92 31.58 -10.24
C ALA A 1223 -10.75 31.84 -11.51
N ARG A 1224 -10.11 31.79 -12.70
CA ARG A 1224 -10.80 31.95 -13.98
C ARG A 1224 -11.74 30.79 -14.30
N ALA A 1225 -11.37 29.56 -13.94
CA ALA A 1225 -12.21 28.37 -14.10
C ALA A 1225 -13.51 28.51 -13.28
N ARG A 1226 -13.42 29.00 -12.04
CA ARG A 1226 -14.55 29.29 -11.17
C ARG A 1226 -15.49 30.31 -11.81
N GLU A 1227 -14.95 31.45 -12.24
CA GLU A 1227 -15.72 32.52 -12.90
C GLU A 1227 -16.43 32.04 -14.18
N VAL A 1228 -15.76 31.20 -14.99
CA VAL A 1228 -16.37 30.65 -16.22
C VAL A 1228 -17.46 29.65 -15.90
N LEU A 1229 -17.28 28.77 -14.91
CA LEU A 1229 -18.33 27.85 -14.49
C LEU A 1229 -19.54 28.59 -13.91
N GLU A 1230 -19.32 29.64 -13.11
CA GLU A 1230 -20.39 30.52 -12.60
C GLU A 1230 -21.13 31.24 -13.73
N ARG A 1231 -20.41 31.80 -14.71
CA ARG A 1231 -21.07 32.42 -15.89
C ARG A 1231 -21.81 31.41 -16.76
N MET A 1232 -21.28 30.20 -16.92
CA MET A 1232 -21.98 29.12 -17.63
C MET A 1232 -23.25 28.69 -16.91
N ASP A 1233 -23.29 28.85 -15.59
CA ASP A 1233 -24.48 28.65 -14.75
C ASP A 1233 -25.47 29.81 -14.98
N GLU A 1234 -25.01 31.07 -14.97
CA GLU A 1234 -25.84 32.28 -15.15
C GLU A 1234 -26.41 32.49 -16.57
N ALA A 1235 -25.73 32.01 -17.62
CA ALA A 1235 -26.09 32.34 -18.99
C ALA A 1235 -27.34 31.60 -19.52
N GLY A 1236 -27.67 30.39 -19.03
CA GLY A 1236 -28.84 29.61 -19.47
C GLY A 1236 -28.84 29.16 -20.94
N GLU A 1237 -28.02 29.79 -21.79
CA GLU A 1237 -27.78 29.52 -23.20
C GLU A 1237 -26.27 29.49 -23.45
N ALA A 1238 -25.84 28.74 -24.47
CA ALA A 1238 -24.45 28.68 -24.89
C ALA A 1238 -23.93 30.10 -25.19
N PRO A 1239 -22.81 30.54 -24.59
CA PRO A 1239 -22.27 31.86 -24.89
C PRO A 1239 -21.91 31.93 -26.38
N SER A 1240 -22.54 32.87 -27.09
CA SER A 1240 -22.14 33.24 -28.44
C SER A 1240 -20.65 33.65 -28.42
N PRO A 1241 -19.82 33.17 -29.36
CA PRO A 1241 -18.40 33.49 -29.38
C PRO A 1241 -18.21 34.96 -29.80
N ALA A 1242 -17.83 35.81 -28.84
CA ALA A 1242 -17.38 37.18 -29.07
C ALA A 1242 -16.13 37.45 -28.22
#